data_AF-A0A1M4YM15-F1
#
_entry.id   AF-A0A1M4YM15-F1
#
_cell.length_a   1.000
_cell.length_b   1.000
_cell.length_c   1.000
_cell.angle_alpha   90.00
_cell.angle_beta   90.00
_cell.angle_gamma   90.00
#
_symmetry.space_group_name_H-M   'P 1'
#
loop_
_entity.id
_entity.type
_entity.pdbx_description
1 polymer ?
#
loop_
_entity_poly.entity_id
_entity_poly.type
_entity_poly.pdbx_seq_one_letter_code
_entity_poly.pdbx_strand_id
1 'polypeptide(L)'
;MRIFWAWVLLFGCFWGLSAQEVGGPFKSKKIAYSRDTLTLHPVSILKTAFQLTDARGNPIDTAYYAVDYSRAKLWFAPQFQSKDSLTVRFQTFPEFLTKSYAQYDSKRVVPNEAGILVTVKKDPISTFKPFDGLTTTGSISRGITIGNNQNATVNSNLDLQISGKISDKVSLRASIQDSNIPLQDGGYSQRLDEFDQIFVELFSDKWSIRAGDLFLENRHSKFLNFNKKVQGINTRFTLGGPKNKTELFASGAVVRGQYARSSFTGQEGNQGPYKLRGNNGELFVLVISGSERVFVNGILLTRGENNDYIIDYNAGEVRFTSLFPITSEMRIVIEYQYAERSYTRFVTYGGVHHQNENWNIAGYVYSENDVKNQPLQQSLTGEQVAVLQNAGDNLNLMAAPSAFEDTFSENKILYKKVLVGTTEIFEFSNNPSDTLFNVTFTLVGANQGNYILANNNAVSKIYQYVAPIGGVPQGNFEPITRLIAPVKLQIATVLGGYKPNEKTALDFEVGVSNNDLNLFSALDDGNNQGVAAKFNGKQRLYTGTFSINALANVQLIQQDFRTVERLFNIEFNRDWNLNTAVTGTQLLAGTGLEFDFKTKGAFAYQFERLDLGTVFAGNRHSIKGQFRDTKWWIVQQASALESQGTLTQSRFTRNRSVVKRHWGKNWVGGEQNWEDNEEKDATTGNLSALSQRFREVGLWVGRGDTTKVFVEMGWYHRKNDSLQNGAVRRVNTSNRFFLKTRLLQTAKSNLLLFANYRRLTYNDAARPDEPSLNSRLVYNDRYWGQLVQVTTAVETASGTLPQQEFTYLEVNAGQGVYMWNDYNGNGIQELQEFEVAPFPDLAKYVRVFLPNQIFVKTHQNKFSQSLILNPATWINAKGFKKLLSHFYNQTAFTIDQKTQRVGERFHLNPFDPGSENLLGLNESFRNSLFFNRGRQLHSMTYTYLVTKVRTLLSVGSQENQLRSHQLQYAHLWRKTWLFNFESSWSSSTGISDNFAARNFELEATQWLPKVSYLFSANTSVSLFYEQKSKKNILTDGEQLHQQRFGASINYIGSKQFTLTGEYSYYQNDFTGNTNSPVAFQMLEGLQPGRNGTWRILLQKNLTKYLDLNLNYLGRQSENTKTIHTGSVQLRAFF
;
A
#
# COMPACT_ATOMS: atom_id res chain seq x y z
N MET A 1 36.15 12.93 28.17
CA MET A 1 35.73 12.48 26.81
C MET A 1 36.89 11.95 25.96
N ARG A 2 38.05 12.63 25.86
CA ARG A 2 39.22 12.14 25.10
C ARG A 2 39.82 10.81 25.58
N ILE A 3 39.81 10.55 26.89
CA ILE A 3 40.29 9.29 27.47
C ILE A 3 39.33 8.13 27.19
N PHE A 4 38.01 8.37 27.18
CA PHE A 4 37.01 7.35 26.83
C PHE A 4 37.11 6.94 25.35
N TRP A 5 37.32 7.89 24.45
CA TRP A 5 37.60 7.60 23.04
C TRP A 5 38.96 6.90 22.84
N ALA A 6 39.97 7.21 23.64
CA ALA A 6 41.25 6.50 23.62
C ALA A 6 41.12 5.04 24.08
N TRP A 7 40.28 4.75 25.09
CA TRP A 7 39.99 3.38 25.53
C TRP A 7 39.12 2.61 24.54
N VAL A 8 38.18 3.27 23.83
CA VAL A 8 37.39 2.64 22.77
C VAL A 8 38.23 2.37 21.51
N LEU A 9 39.21 3.22 21.18
CA LEU A 9 40.20 2.96 20.12
C LEU A 9 41.20 1.87 20.51
N LEU A 10 41.67 1.85 21.77
CA LEU A 10 42.56 0.79 22.26
C LEU A 10 41.86 -0.57 22.34
N PHE A 11 40.60 -0.66 22.79
CA PHE A 11 39.85 -1.92 22.77
C PHE A 11 39.32 -2.29 21.38
N GLY A 12 39.04 -1.31 20.51
CA GLY A 12 38.63 -1.53 19.12
C GLY A 12 39.76 -2.07 18.22
N CYS A 13 41.02 -1.73 18.51
CA CYS A 13 42.17 -2.24 17.76
C CYS A 13 42.58 -3.68 18.15
N PHE A 14 42.11 -4.23 19.28
CA PHE A 14 42.41 -5.61 19.67
C PHE A 14 41.38 -6.65 19.18
N TRP A 15 40.30 -6.24 18.52
CA TRP A 15 39.23 -7.13 18.01
C TRP A 15 39.23 -7.25 16.48
N GLY A 16 40.43 -7.27 15.89
CA GLY A 16 40.60 -7.33 14.44
C GLY A 16 41.81 -8.12 13.97
N LEU A 17 42.31 -9.10 14.72
CA LEU A 17 43.34 -10.05 14.24
C LEU A 17 43.16 -11.44 14.87
N SER A 18 41.94 -11.96 14.82
CA SER A 18 41.77 -13.40 14.65
C SER A 18 41.39 -13.63 13.20
N ALA A 19 42.35 -13.38 12.30
CA ALA A 19 42.32 -14.07 11.04
C ALA A 19 42.27 -15.55 11.40
N GLN A 20 41.15 -16.20 11.09
CA GLN A 20 41.19 -17.63 10.83
C GLN A 20 42.42 -17.83 9.96
N GLU A 21 43.37 -18.65 10.39
CA GLU A 21 44.21 -19.35 9.43
C GLU A 21 43.23 -20.17 8.58
N VAL A 22 42.67 -19.51 7.56
CA VAL A 22 42.16 -20.17 6.38
C VAL A 22 43.41 -20.88 5.88
N GLY A 23 43.53 -22.17 6.20
CA GLY A 23 44.65 -22.98 5.75
C GLY A 23 44.77 -22.76 4.25
N GLY A 24 45.79 -22.00 3.85
CA GLY A 24 45.98 -21.66 2.46
C GLY A 24 46.03 -22.94 1.62
N PRO A 25 45.78 -22.87 0.31
CA PRO A 25 45.76 -24.06 -0.54
C PRO A 25 47.04 -24.92 -0.42
N PHE A 26 48.15 -24.29 -0.05
CA PHE A 26 49.43 -24.95 0.18
C PHE A 26 49.57 -25.50 1.60
N LYS A 27 49.79 -26.81 1.71
CA LYS A 27 50.23 -27.48 2.92
C LYS A 27 51.75 -27.61 2.90
N SER A 28 52.38 -27.42 4.06
CA SER A 28 53.81 -27.64 4.26
C SER A 28 54.01 -28.72 5.32
N LYS A 29 54.89 -29.68 5.06
CA LYS A 29 55.20 -30.80 5.96
C LYS A 29 56.71 -31.02 6.02
N LYS A 30 57.27 -30.98 7.22
CA LYS A 30 58.64 -31.44 7.48
C LYS A 30 58.65 -32.97 7.58
N ILE A 31 59.54 -33.61 6.85
CA ILE A 31 59.72 -35.06 6.80
C ILE A 31 61.18 -35.40 7.10
N ALA A 32 61.41 -36.53 7.76
CA ALA A 32 62.75 -37.10 7.84
C ALA A 32 63.07 -37.83 6.53
N TYR A 33 64.33 -37.77 6.07
CA TYR A 33 64.76 -38.59 4.95
C TYR A 33 64.64 -40.08 5.28
N SER A 34 64.07 -40.84 4.36
CA SER A 34 63.93 -42.30 4.45
C SER A 34 64.23 -42.91 3.09
N ARG A 35 64.82 -44.12 3.08
CA ARG A 35 64.97 -44.91 1.86
C ARG A 35 63.65 -45.56 1.40
N ASP A 36 62.66 -45.61 2.28
CA ASP A 36 61.34 -46.15 1.96
C ASP A 36 60.40 -45.07 1.41
N THR A 37 59.32 -45.50 0.77
CA THR A 37 58.31 -44.62 0.18
C THR A 37 57.53 -43.87 1.25
N LEU A 38 57.61 -42.54 1.21
CA LEU A 38 56.94 -41.65 2.15
C LEU A 38 55.56 -41.24 1.63
N THR A 39 54.53 -41.42 2.45
CA THR A 39 53.18 -40.93 2.14
C THR A 39 53.01 -39.50 2.66
N LEU A 40 52.78 -38.56 1.76
CA LEU A 40 52.69 -37.13 2.05
C LEU A 40 51.29 -36.73 2.54
N HIS A 41 50.25 -37.26 1.89
CA HIS A 41 48.85 -36.96 2.17
C HIS A 41 47.94 -38.15 1.78
N PRO A 42 46.76 -38.34 2.40
CA PRO A 42 45.81 -39.41 2.01
C PRO A 42 45.04 -39.18 0.70
N VAL A 43 45.19 -38.02 0.04
CA VAL A 43 44.52 -37.71 -1.23
C VAL A 43 45.52 -37.15 -2.24
N SER A 44 45.15 -37.17 -3.52
CA SER A 44 45.95 -36.65 -4.63
C SER A 44 46.41 -35.21 -4.40
N ILE A 45 47.61 -34.91 -4.90
CA ILE A 45 48.27 -33.60 -4.82
C ILE A 45 48.54 -33.05 -6.22
N LEU A 46 48.59 -31.72 -6.37
CA LEU A 46 48.84 -31.05 -7.63
C LEU A 46 50.34 -31.02 -7.97
N LYS A 47 50.69 -31.49 -9.17
CA LYS A 47 52.08 -31.50 -9.66
C LYS A 47 52.68 -30.11 -9.77
N THR A 48 51.92 -29.13 -10.24
CA THR A 48 52.36 -27.73 -10.46
C THR A 48 52.62 -26.97 -9.16
N ALA A 49 52.16 -27.50 -8.02
CA ALA A 49 52.22 -26.87 -6.72
C ALA A 49 53.09 -27.65 -5.71
N PHE A 50 53.94 -28.56 -6.20
CA PHE A 50 54.83 -29.39 -5.38
C PHE A 50 56.25 -28.83 -5.35
N GLN A 51 56.81 -28.69 -4.14
CA GLN A 51 58.20 -28.29 -3.94
C GLN A 51 58.81 -29.07 -2.79
N LEU A 52 60.04 -29.56 -2.97
CA LEU A 52 60.82 -30.22 -1.94
C LEU A 52 62.09 -29.42 -1.68
N THR A 53 62.36 -29.10 -0.42
CA THR A 53 63.49 -28.27 0.01
C THR A 53 64.26 -28.92 1.16
N ASP A 54 65.55 -28.59 1.27
CA ASP A 54 66.38 -28.95 2.43
C ASP A 54 66.01 -28.09 3.67
N ALA A 55 66.67 -28.36 4.81
CA ALA A 55 66.46 -27.61 6.05
C ALA A 55 66.80 -26.10 5.94
N ARG A 56 67.58 -25.70 4.93
CA ARG A 56 67.96 -24.31 4.64
C ARG A 56 67.03 -23.63 3.64
N GLY A 57 66.03 -24.35 3.11
CA GLY A 57 65.06 -23.85 2.14
C GLY A 57 65.51 -23.94 0.68
N ASN A 58 66.63 -24.60 0.39
CA ASN A 58 67.08 -24.78 -0.99
C ASN A 58 66.31 -25.93 -1.67
N PRO A 59 65.86 -25.78 -2.93
CA PRO A 59 65.14 -26.83 -3.63
C PRO A 59 66.04 -28.04 -3.90
N ILE A 60 65.50 -29.24 -3.69
CA ILE A 60 66.16 -30.50 -4.06
C ILE A 60 65.91 -30.76 -5.55
N ASP A 61 66.96 -31.18 -6.26
CA ASP A 61 66.86 -31.51 -7.69
C ASP A 61 65.92 -32.71 -7.92
N THR A 62 65.05 -32.60 -8.92
CA THR A 62 64.11 -33.64 -9.34
C THR A 62 64.77 -34.95 -9.77
N ALA A 63 66.06 -34.96 -10.11
CA ALA A 63 66.81 -36.19 -10.37
C ALA A 63 66.98 -37.08 -9.13
N TYR A 64 66.80 -36.51 -7.93
CA TYR A 64 67.03 -37.19 -6.66
C TYR A 64 65.76 -37.73 -5.98
N TYR A 65 64.58 -37.48 -6.54
CA TYR A 65 63.33 -38.01 -6.00
C TYR A 65 62.27 -38.17 -7.09
N ALA A 66 61.30 -39.04 -6.83
CA ALA A 66 60.12 -39.19 -7.66
C ALA A 66 58.85 -39.10 -6.81
N VAL A 67 57.78 -38.56 -7.41
CA VAL A 67 56.49 -38.35 -6.74
C VAL A 67 55.37 -38.97 -7.56
N ASP A 68 54.60 -39.84 -6.92
CA ASP A 68 53.27 -40.23 -7.40
C ASP A 68 52.26 -39.22 -6.87
N TYR A 69 51.92 -38.23 -7.70
CA TYR A 69 51.00 -37.15 -7.36
C TYR A 69 49.56 -37.66 -7.13
N SER A 70 49.18 -38.78 -7.75
CA SER A 70 47.82 -39.35 -7.60
C SER A 70 47.62 -40.02 -6.26
N ARG A 71 48.67 -40.64 -5.71
CA ARG A 71 48.66 -41.29 -4.39
C ARG A 71 49.37 -40.49 -3.29
N ALA A 72 49.88 -39.30 -3.65
CA ALA A 72 50.69 -38.42 -2.83
C ALA A 72 51.85 -39.16 -2.11
N LYS A 73 52.59 -39.98 -2.86
CA LYS A 73 53.76 -40.72 -2.38
C LYS A 73 55.05 -40.16 -2.96
N LEU A 74 56.10 -40.08 -2.14
CA LEU A 74 57.43 -39.57 -2.47
C LEU A 74 58.46 -40.64 -2.13
N TRP A 75 59.41 -40.91 -3.02
CA TRP A 75 60.58 -41.73 -2.71
C TRP A 75 61.83 -41.12 -3.33
N PHE A 76 62.98 -41.43 -2.75
CA PHE A 76 64.27 -40.85 -3.14
C PHE A 76 65.07 -41.80 -4.02
N ALA A 77 65.85 -41.25 -4.94
CA ALA A 77 66.79 -42.02 -5.73
C ALA A 77 67.90 -42.60 -4.82
N PRO A 78 68.45 -43.80 -5.11
CA PRO A 78 69.41 -44.47 -4.23
C PRO A 78 70.65 -43.63 -3.85
N GLN A 79 71.08 -42.75 -4.74
CA GLN A 79 72.23 -41.86 -4.58
C GLN A 79 71.97 -40.62 -3.71
N PHE A 80 70.70 -40.31 -3.40
CA PHE A 80 70.36 -39.15 -2.57
C PHE A 80 70.32 -39.54 -1.08
N GLN A 81 71.07 -38.82 -0.24
CA GLN A 81 71.01 -38.93 1.22
C GLN A 81 70.96 -37.53 1.83
N SER A 82 70.06 -37.33 2.79
CA SER A 82 70.01 -36.11 3.61
C SER A 82 70.34 -36.44 5.07
N LYS A 83 71.18 -35.62 5.69
CA LYS A 83 71.51 -35.71 7.13
C LYS A 83 70.55 -34.91 8.03
N ASP A 84 69.66 -34.13 7.42
CA ASP A 84 68.69 -33.28 8.12
C ASP A 84 67.28 -33.48 7.52
N SER A 85 66.27 -32.95 8.20
CA SER A 85 64.88 -32.90 7.77
C SER A 85 64.69 -32.14 6.46
N LEU A 86 63.73 -32.60 5.67
CA LEU A 86 63.34 -32.01 4.40
C LEU A 86 61.96 -31.39 4.55
N THR A 87 61.69 -30.31 3.83
CA THR A 87 60.38 -29.65 3.83
C THR A 87 59.69 -29.85 2.49
N VAL A 88 58.51 -30.50 2.51
CA VAL A 88 57.66 -30.69 1.34
C VAL A 88 56.52 -29.67 1.41
N ARG A 89 56.38 -28.87 0.38
CA ARG A 89 55.22 -27.99 0.16
C ARG A 89 54.39 -28.53 -0.99
N PHE A 90 53.08 -28.70 -0.80
CA PHE A 90 52.18 -29.24 -1.81
C PHE A 90 50.76 -28.69 -1.66
N GLN A 91 49.99 -28.68 -2.75
CA GLN A 91 48.56 -28.36 -2.73
C GLN A 91 47.74 -29.62 -2.99
N THR A 92 46.70 -29.83 -2.19
CA THR A 92 45.74 -30.94 -2.38
C THR A 92 44.63 -30.53 -3.32
N PHE A 93 44.03 -31.49 -4.04
CA PHE A 93 42.80 -31.19 -4.77
C PHE A 93 41.66 -30.79 -3.81
N PRO A 94 40.73 -29.91 -4.24
CA PRO A 94 39.56 -29.53 -3.46
C PRO A 94 38.73 -30.74 -3.02
N GLU A 95 38.16 -30.66 -1.82
CA GLU A 95 37.43 -31.79 -1.21
C GLU A 95 36.29 -32.29 -2.10
N PHE A 96 35.57 -31.41 -2.80
CA PHE A 96 34.48 -31.81 -3.69
C PHE A 96 34.89 -32.68 -4.90
N LEU A 97 36.19 -32.72 -5.26
CA LEU A 97 36.73 -33.59 -6.32
C LEU A 97 37.28 -34.92 -5.79
N THR A 98 37.75 -34.96 -4.54
CA THR A 98 38.39 -36.15 -3.96
C THR A 98 37.53 -36.88 -2.94
N LYS A 99 36.38 -36.33 -2.55
CA LYS A 99 35.48 -36.91 -1.54
C LYS A 99 34.73 -38.10 -2.15
N SER A 100 35.08 -39.31 -1.69
CA SER A 100 34.31 -40.50 -2.00
C SER A 100 33.06 -40.55 -1.13
N TYR A 101 31.89 -40.60 -1.75
CA TYR A 101 30.64 -40.85 -1.05
C TYR A 101 30.42 -42.37 -0.96
N ALA A 102 30.59 -42.92 0.24
CA ALA A 102 30.26 -44.31 0.52
C ALA A 102 29.02 -44.35 1.42
N GLN A 103 28.17 -45.35 1.21
CA GLN A 103 26.96 -45.55 2.03
C GLN A 103 27.30 -45.90 3.49
N TYR A 104 28.53 -46.37 3.75
CA TYR A 104 29.07 -46.69 5.07
C TYR A 104 30.45 -46.06 5.25
N ASP A 105 30.71 -45.48 6.44
CA ASP A 105 32.02 -44.93 6.78
C ASP A 105 33.01 -46.08 7.01
N SER A 106 33.99 -46.22 6.12
CA SER A 106 35.04 -47.25 6.18
C SER A 106 35.81 -47.26 7.52
N LYS A 107 35.88 -46.14 8.25
CA LYS A 107 36.48 -46.09 9.59
C LYS A 107 35.65 -46.79 10.68
N ARG A 108 34.41 -47.13 10.37
CA ARG A 108 33.49 -47.89 11.25
C ARG A 108 33.55 -49.40 11.01
N VAL A 109 34.37 -49.85 10.05
CA VAL A 109 34.60 -51.27 9.76
C VAL A 109 35.85 -51.72 10.50
N VAL A 110 35.72 -52.71 11.39
CA VAL A 110 36.82 -53.26 12.21
C VAL A 110 37.23 -54.63 11.63
N PRO A 111 38.52 -55.02 11.68
CA PRO A 111 38.96 -56.35 11.21
C PRO A 111 38.28 -57.49 11.97
N ASN A 112 37.95 -58.56 11.25
CA ASN A 112 37.03 -59.61 11.68
C ASN A 112 37.74 -60.74 12.44
N GLU A 113 37.81 -60.65 13.77
CA GLU A 113 38.26 -61.79 14.60
C GLU A 113 37.39 -62.09 15.85
N ALA A 114 36.32 -61.33 16.15
CA ALA A 114 35.50 -61.60 17.36
C ALA A 114 34.00 -61.21 17.29
N GLY A 115 33.37 -61.21 16.11
CA GLY A 115 31.90 -61.34 16.01
C GLY A 115 31.02 -60.13 16.35
N ILE A 116 31.54 -58.89 16.42
CA ILE A 116 30.69 -57.66 16.47
C ILE A 116 31.18 -56.67 15.40
N LEU A 117 30.33 -56.44 14.38
CA LEU A 117 30.71 -55.80 13.10
C LEU A 117 30.51 -54.27 13.05
N VAL A 118 29.85 -53.62 14.01
CA VAL A 118 29.66 -52.15 13.99
C VAL A 118 29.52 -51.60 15.42
N THR A 119 30.31 -50.57 15.78
CA THR A 119 30.00 -49.71 16.92
C THR A 119 29.18 -48.50 16.45
N VAL A 120 27.98 -48.32 16.99
CA VAL A 120 27.15 -47.16 16.71
C VAL A 120 27.41 -46.13 17.82
N LYS A 121 28.44 -45.30 17.65
CA LYS A 121 28.47 -44.02 18.36
C LYS A 121 27.38 -43.14 17.74
N LYS A 122 26.23 -43.07 18.40
CA LYS A 122 25.30 -41.95 18.24
C LYS A 122 25.96 -40.75 18.93
N ASP A 123 26.85 -40.06 18.23
CA ASP A 123 27.09 -38.67 18.60
C ASP A 123 25.72 -37.99 18.54
N PRO A 124 25.26 -37.35 19.63
CA PRO A 124 23.99 -36.64 19.59
C PRO A 124 24.11 -35.63 18.47
N ILE A 125 23.34 -35.84 17.40
CA ILE A 125 23.21 -34.87 16.33
C ILE A 125 22.62 -33.65 17.03
N SER A 126 23.47 -32.65 17.33
CA SER A 126 23.00 -31.36 17.79
C SER A 126 22.10 -30.83 16.69
N THR A 127 20.79 -30.96 16.88
CA THR A 127 19.81 -30.41 15.95
C THR A 127 19.89 -28.91 16.12
N PHE A 128 20.63 -28.25 15.23
CA PHE A 128 20.68 -26.80 15.17
C PHE A 128 19.25 -26.27 15.15
N LYS A 129 18.89 -25.55 16.21
CA LYS A 129 17.62 -24.84 16.34
C LYS A 129 17.95 -23.35 16.21
N PRO A 130 17.57 -22.70 15.10
CA PRO A 130 17.73 -21.25 14.98
C PRO A 130 17.05 -20.56 16.17
N PHE A 131 17.72 -19.57 16.76
CA PHE A 131 17.15 -18.72 17.82
C PHE A 131 16.61 -19.50 19.04
N ASP A 132 17.29 -20.56 19.47
CA ASP A 132 16.85 -21.35 20.63
C ASP A 132 16.66 -20.48 21.89
N GLY A 133 15.54 -20.68 22.59
CA GLY A 133 15.07 -19.82 23.68
C GLY A 133 14.19 -18.63 23.27
N LEU A 134 14.06 -18.33 21.98
CA LEU A 134 13.16 -17.30 21.44
C LEU A 134 12.02 -17.93 20.64
N THR A 135 10.86 -17.27 20.64
CA THR A 135 9.76 -17.59 19.74
C THR A 135 9.94 -16.83 18.44
N THR A 136 10.23 -17.57 17.38
CA THR A 136 10.37 -17.05 16.03
C THR A 136 9.22 -17.52 15.16
N THR A 137 8.81 -16.66 14.22
CA THR A 137 7.84 -17.01 13.18
C THR A 137 8.22 -16.31 11.90
N GLY A 138 8.17 -17.02 10.77
CA GLY A 138 8.35 -16.42 9.45
C GLY A 138 9.23 -17.28 8.54
N SER A 139 9.74 -16.68 7.46
CA SER A 139 10.66 -17.33 6.53
C SER A 139 11.64 -16.37 5.88
N ILE A 140 12.82 -16.86 5.55
CA ILE A 140 13.77 -16.20 4.64
C ILE A 140 13.89 -17.04 3.39
N SER A 141 13.80 -16.42 2.21
CA SER A 141 14.07 -17.07 0.95
C SER A 141 15.08 -16.31 0.11
N ARG A 142 15.93 -17.08 -0.58
CA ARG A 142 16.93 -16.59 -1.53
C ARG A 142 16.85 -17.46 -2.75
N GLY A 143 16.60 -16.85 -3.90
CA GLY A 143 16.53 -17.54 -5.17
C GLY A 143 17.33 -16.84 -6.25
N ILE A 144 17.81 -17.64 -7.21
CA ILE A 144 18.51 -17.18 -8.40
C ILE A 144 17.79 -17.79 -9.59
N THR A 145 17.43 -16.94 -10.54
CA THR A 145 16.86 -17.36 -11.83
C THR A 145 17.87 -17.05 -12.93
N ILE A 146 18.18 -18.03 -13.76
CA ILE A 146 19.09 -17.94 -14.89
C ILE A 146 18.37 -18.46 -16.12
N GLY A 147 18.49 -17.75 -17.24
CA GLY A 147 18.04 -18.27 -18.52
C GLY A 147 18.97 -17.84 -19.65
N ASN A 148 18.79 -18.43 -20.82
CA ASN A 148 19.55 -18.05 -22.02
C ASN A 148 18.93 -16.85 -22.78
N ASN A 149 17.70 -16.45 -22.41
CA ASN A 149 16.97 -15.31 -22.98
C ASN A 149 16.74 -14.17 -21.96
N GLN A 150 17.41 -14.22 -20.81
CA GLN A 150 17.33 -13.21 -19.76
C GLN A 150 18.62 -13.15 -18.95
N ASN A 151 18.91 -12.00 -18.33
CA ASN A 151 20.01 -11.89 -17.37
C ASN A 151 19.71 -12.70 -16.10
N ALA A 152 20.77 -13.02 -15.34
CA ALA A 152 20.62 -13.67 -14.05
C ALA A 152 19.97 -12.71 -13.04
N THR A 153 18.84 -13.12 -12.45
CA THR A 153 18.08 -12.31 -11.50
C THR A 153 18.10 -12.96 -10.13
N VAL A 154 18.37 -12.17 -9.09
CA VAL A 154 18.33 -12.62 -7.69
C VAL A 154 17.02 -12.18 -7.06
N ASN A 155 16.27 -13.15 -6.54
CA ASN A 155 15.02 -12.92 -5.82
C ASN A 155 15.25 -13.16 -4.32
N SER A 156 14.95 -12.17 -3.50
CA SER A 156 15.08 -12.21 -2.04
C SER A 156 13.74 -11.91 -1.42
N ASN A 157 13.35 -12.70 -0.42
CA ASN A 157 12.24 -12.36 0.46
C ASN A 157 12.64 -12.71 1.90
N LEU A 158 12.37 -11.85 2.86
CA LEU A 158 12.55 -12.07 4.28
C LEU A 158 11.27 -11.59 4.97
N ASP A 159 10.72 -12.43 5.82
CA ASP A 159 9.67 -12.10 6.77
C ASP A 159 10.03 -12.84 8.06
N LEU A 160 10.46 -12.14 9.09
CA LEU A 160 10.92 -12.73 10.33
C LEU A 160 10.46 -11.91 11.52
N GLN A 161 9.64 -12.55 12.37
CA GLN A 161 9.26 -12.02 13.65
C GLN A 161 9.95 -12.82 14.75
N ILE A 162 10.50 -12.10 15.73
CA ILE A 162 11.22 -12.67 16.86
C ILE A 162 10.63 -12.07 18.12
N SER A 163 10.32 -12.90 19.12
CA SER A 163 10.00 -12.43 20.46
C SER A 163 10.50 -13.39 21.52
N GLY A 164 10.88 -12.88 22.69
CA GLY A 164 11.28 -13.73 23.82
C GLY A 164 12.29 -13.05 24.74
N LYS A 165 12.69 -13.77 25.79
CA LYS A 165 13.71 -13.31 26.74
C LYS A 165 15.09 -13.74 26.26
N ILE A 166 16.02 -12.79 26.13
CA ILE A 166 17.45 -13.08 25.91
C ILE A 166 18.22 -13.25 27.22
N SER A 167 17.67 -12.75 28.33
CA SER A 167 18.11 -12.98 29.72
C SER A 167 16.92 -12.80 30.67
N ASP A 168 17.10 -13.04 31.97
CA ASP A 168 16.03 -12.91 32.98
C ASP A 168 15.31 -11.54 32.96
N LYS A 169 16.06 -10.48 32.64
CA LYS A 169 15.63 -9.07 32.71
C LYS A 169 15.54 -8.36 31.36
N VAL A 170 15.98 -8.99 30.27
CA VAL A 170 16.02 -8.36 28.94
C VAL A 170 15.27 -9.22 27.93
N SER A 171 14.35 -8.58 27.23
CA SER A 171 13.54 -9.19 26.18
C SER A 171 13.86 -8.57 24.82
N LEU A 172 13.74 -9.38 23.77
CA LEU A 172 13.87 -9.00 22.37
C LEU A 172 12.50 -9.09 21.71
N ARG A 173 12.17 -8.09 20.89
CA ARG A 173 11.08 -8.13 19.93
C ARG A 173 11.58 -7.58 18.61
N ALA A 174 11.45 -8.31 17.52
CA ALA A 174 11.83 -7.84 16.19
C ALA A 174 10.80 -8.24 15.15
N SER A 175 10.68 -7.43 14.11
CA SER A 175 9.92 -7.67 12.88
C SER A 175 10.81 -7.20 11.75
N ILE A 176 11.27 -8.11 10.90
CA ILE A 176 12.19 -7.81 9.80
C ILE A 176 11.53 -8.31 8.53
N GLN A 177 11.32 -7.40 7.58
CA GLN A 177 10.69 -7.71 6.31
C GLN A 177 11.47 -7.06 5.17
N ASP A 178 11.66 -7.79 4.08
CA ASP A 178 12.33 -7.33 2.86
C ASP A 178 11.80 -8.14 1.68
N SER A 179 11.12 -7.49 0.72
CA SER A 179 10.53 -8.16 -0.45
C SER A 179 10.75 -7.33 -1.72
N ASN A 180 11.43 -7.92 -2.70
CA ASN A 180 11.70 -7.28 -4.00
C ASN A 180 10.66 -7.59 -5.09
N ILE A 181 9.54 -8.26 -4.77
CA ILE A 181 8.53 -8.66 -5.75
C ILE A 181 7.40 -7.62 -5.77
N PRO A 182 7.18 -6.89 -6.89
CA PRO A 182 6.06 -5.96 -6.99
C PRO A 182 4.74 -6.74 -6.92
N LEU A 183 3.89 -6.42 -5.94
CA LEU A 183 2.54 -6.98 -5.89
C LEU A 183 1.63 -6.25 -6.88
N GLN A 184 0.67 -6.98 -7.46
CA GLN A 184 -0.39 -6.38 -8.28
C GLN A 184 -1.70 -6.32 -7.52
N ASP A 185 -2.32 -5.14 -7.48
CA ASP A 185 -3.71 -4.95 -7.05
C ASP A 185 -4.43 -4.09 -8.10
N GLY A 186 -5.63 -4.52 -8.49
CA GLY A 186 -6.34 -3.97 -9.66
C GLY A 186 -5.55 -4.04 -10.99
N GLY A 187 -4.51 -4.87 -11.06
CA GLY A 187 -3.59 -5.04 -12.20
C GLY A 187 -2.46 -4.00 -12.29
N TYR A 188 -2.27 -3.17 -11.26
CA TYR A 188 -1.18 -2.18 -11.16
C TYR A 188 -0.12 -2.65 -10.18
N SER A 189 1.15 -2.41 -10.49
CA SER A 189 2.27 -2.76 -9.63
C SER A 189 2.41 -1.78 -8.47
N GLN A 190 2.50 -2.31 -7.25
CA GLN A 190 2.61 -1.54 -6.01
C GLN A 190 3.94 -1.85 -5.29
N ARG A 191 4.56 -0.81 -4.71
CA ARG A 191 5.68 -0.97 -3.76
C ARG A 191 5.11 -0.98 -2.35
N LEU A 192 5.34 -2.05 -1.61
CA LEU A 192 4.78 -2.27 -0.26
C LEU A 192 5.66 -1.69 0.87
N ASP A 193 6.80 -1.07 0.56
CA ASP A 193 7.76 -0.55 1.55
C ASP A 193 7.12 0.41 2.59
N GLU A 194 6.00 1.05 2.24
CA GLU A 194 5.24 1.96 3.11
C GLU A 194 4.22 1.25 4.04
N PHE A 195 4.01 -0.06 3.90
CA PHE A 195 3.03 -0.85 4.66
C PHE A 195 3.68 -1.71 5.77
N ASP A 196 4.92 -2.16 5.57
CA ASP A 196 5.60 -3.08 6.49
C ASP A 196 6.27 -2.32 7.66
N GLN A 197 6.30 -2.94 8.86
CA GLN A 197 7.02 -2.40 10.04
C GLN A 197 8.29 -3.20 10.29
N ILE A 198 9.43 -2.61 9.98
CA ILE A 198 10.75 -3.22 10.10
C ILE A 198 11.44 -2.67 11.35
N PHE A 199 11.41 -3.36 12.49
CA PHE A 199 12.06 -2.89 13.72
C PHE A 199 12.71 -4.00 14.53
N VAL A 200 13.67 -3.61 15.37
CA VAL A 200 14.27 -4.44 16.42
C VAL A 200 14.19 -3.66 17.74
N GLU A 201 13.66 -4.28 18.78
CA GLU A 201 13.46 -3.69 20.10
C GLU A 201 14.04 -4.58 21.19
N LEU A 202 14.97 -4.02 21.96
CA LEU A 202 15.45 -4.58 23.21
C LEU A 202 14.82 -3.82 24.36
N PHE A 203 14.24 -4.53 25.33
CA PHE A 203 13.56 -3.88 26.44
C PHE A 203 13.67 -4.65 27.76
N SER A 204 13.56 -3.90 28.85
CA SER A 204 13.46 -4.35 30.23
C SER A 204 12.29 -3.62 30.91
N ASP A 205 12.11 -3.80 32.21
CA ASP A 205 11.04 -3.12 32.97
C ASP A 205 11.27 -1.60 33.07
N LYS A 206 12.53 -1.14 32.95
CA LYS A 206 12.91 0.27 33.14
C LYS A 206 13.44 0.97 31.89
N TRP A 207 13.73 0.25 30.81
CA TRP A 207 14.29 0.86 29.61
C TRP A 207 13.89 0.10 28.35
N SER A 208 13.86 0.80 27.22
CA SER A 208 13.74 0.19 25.90
C SER A 208 14.59 0.93 24.87
N ILE A 209 15.16 0.16 23.95
CA ILE A 209 15.90 0.65 22.79
C ILE A 209 15.28 -0.01 21.58
N ARG A 210 14.74 0.80 20.67
CA ARG A 210 14.14 0.36 19.42
C ARG A 210 14.89 0.97 18.24
N ALA A 211 15.23 0.16 17.26
CA ALA A 211 15.86 0.57 16.01
C ALA A 211 15.02 0.10 14.81
N GLY A 212 15.11 0.80 13.69
CA GLY A 212 14.29 0.55 12.50
C GLY A 212 13.10 1.49 12.46
N ASP A 213 11.91 0.98 12.15
CA ASP A 213 10.70 1.77 12.01
C ASP A 213 10.15 2.18 13.38
N LEU A 214 9.99 3.48 13.52
CA LEU A 214 9.57 4.15 14.73
C LEU A 214 8.28 4.94 14.45
N PHE A 215 7.46 5.00 15.48
CA PHE A 215 6.30 5.87 15.53
C PHE A 215 6.56 6.90 16.62
N LEU A 216 6.98 8.09 16.22
CA LEU A 216 7.26 9.19 17.14
C LEU A 216 5.98 9.99 17.34
N GLU A 217 5.54 10.13 18.58
CA GLU A 217 4.31 10.83 18.91
C GLU A 217 4.50 11.73 20.14
N ASN A 218 3.87 12.90 20.10
CA ASN A 218 3.64 13.74 21.26
C ASN A 218 2.21 14.27 21.23
N ARG A 219 1.40 13.86 22.21
CA ARG A 219 0.04 14.38 22.45
C ARG A 219 -0.10 15.11 23.79
N HIS A 220 1.02 15.33 24.50
CA HIS A 220 1.06 16.02 25.80
C HIS A 220 1.23 17.53 25.63
N SER A 221 2.05 17.95 24.67
CA SER A 221 2.31 19.36 24.35
C SER A 221 1.33 19.84 23.27
N LYS A 222 0.70 21.01 23.47
CA LYS A 222 -0.11 21.65 22.44
C LYS A 222 0.76 22.26 21.34
N PHE A 223 1.89 22.85 21.73
CA PHE A 223 2.80 23.54 20.81
C PHE A 223 3.78 22.59 20.10
N LEU A 224 3.98 21.37 20.62
CA LEU A 224 4.69 20.29 19.96
C LEU A 224 3.78 19.05 19.87
N ASN A 225 2.66 19.19 19.17
CA ASN A 225 1.75 18.10 18.89
C ASN A 225 2.10 17.45 17.55
N PHE A 226 2.42 16.16 17.52
CA PHE A 226 2.70 15.44 16.28
C PHE A 226 2.59 13.91 16.40
N ASN A 227 2.46 13.23 15.26
CA ASN A 227 2.62 11.80 15.11
C ASN A 227 3.23 11.41 13.76
N LYS A 228 4.48 10.94 13.78
CA LYS A 228 5.26 10.72 12.58
C LYS A 228 5.83 9.31 12.51
N LYS A 229 5.69 8.68 11.34
CA LYS A 229 6.40 7.44 11.01
C LYS A 229 7.78 7.77 10.46
N VAL A 230 8.81 7.19 11.06
CA VAL A 230 10.22 7.51 10.76
C VAL A 230 11.07 6.25 10.89
N GLN A 231 12.28 6.25 10.35
CA GLN A 231 13.22 5.14 10.47
C GLN A 231 14.48 5.57 11.21
N GLY A 232 14.78 4.98 12.36
CA GLY A 232 15.92 5.39 13.17
C GLY A 232 16.05 4.62 14.46
N ILE A 233 16.55 5.29 15.50
CA ILE A 233 16.76 4.73 16.85
C ILE A 233 15.99 5.57 17.85
N ASN A 234 15.25 4.91 18.74
CA ASN A 234 14.55 5.50 19.88
C ASN A 234 14.99 4.79 21.17
N THR A 235 15.29 5.58 22.19
CA THR A 235 15.65 5.11 23.53
C THR A 235 14.69 5.69 24.55
N ARG A 236 14.22 4.89 25.50
CA ARG A 236 13.34 5.30 26.59
C ARG A 236 13.84 4.74 27.90
N PHE A 237 13.85 5.55 28.95
CA PHE A 237 14.23 5.19 30.31
C PHE A 237 13.14 5.65 31.28
N THR A 238 12.77 4.77 32.21
CA THR A 238 11.85 5.05 33.32
C THR A 238 12.61 4.94 34.63
N LEU A 239 12.72 6.04 35.36
CA LEU A 239 13.37 6.15 36.66
C LEU A 239 12.34 6.37 37.77
N GLY A 240 12.66 5.90 38.99
CA GLY A 240 11.79 6.05 40.16
C GLY A 240 10.73 4.95 40.31
N GLY A 241 9.73 5.21 41.15
CA GLY A 241 8.64 4.29 41.48
C GLY A 241 7.27 4.81 40.98
N PRO A 242 6.16 4.09 41.22
CA PRO A 242 4.83 4.47 40.71
C PRO A 242 4.35 5.86 41.14
N LYS A 243 4.77 6.33 42.32
CA LYS A 243 4.40 7.64 42.89
C LYS A 243 5.30 8.79 42.43
N ASN A 244 6.51 8.48 41.96
CA ASN A 244 7.50 9.48 41.57
C ASN A 244 8.27 8.92 40.38
N LYS A 245 7.78 9.22 39.18
CA LYS A 245 8.21 8.61 37.92
C LYS A 245 8.82 9.67 37.01
N THR A 246 10.04 9.41 36.56
CA THR A 246 10.69 10.22 35.51
C THR A 246 10.85 9.38 34.26
N GLU A 247 10.30 9.84 33.15
CA GLU A 247 10.51 9.27 31.82
C GLU A 247 11.47 10.16 31.05
N LEU A 248 12.53 9.56 30.50
CA LEU A 248 13.46 10.21 29.58
C LEU A 248 13.42 9.45 28.27
N PHE A 249 13.41 10.17 27.15
CA PHE A 249 13.54 9.52 25.84
C PHE A 249 14.31 10.41 24.88
N ALA A 250 14.95 9.75 23.91
CA ALA A 250 15.66 10.40 22.82
C ALA A 250 15.56 9.53 21.57
N SER A 251 15.29 10.17 20.44
CA SER A 251 15.12 9.58 19.14
C SER A 251 15.91 10.35 18.08
N GLY A 252 16.54 9.63 17.17
CA GLY A 252 17.15 10.17 15.95
C GLY A 252 16.80 9.27 14.78
N ALA A 253 16.23 9.85 13.72
CA ALA A 253 15.65 9.10 12.61
C ALA A 253 15.66 9.88 11.29
N VAL A 254 15.42 9.18 10.19
CA VAL A 254 15.11 9.74 8.87
C VAL A 254 13.61 9.72 8.67
N VAL A 255 13.07 10.82 8.13
CA VAL A 255 11.64 10.97 7.86
C VAL A 255 11.26 10.20 6.59
N ARG A 256 10.13 9.47 6.64
CA ARG A 256 9.57 8.75 5.47
C ARG A 256 8.62 9.59 4.61
N GLY A 257 7.98 10.60 5.19
CA GLY A 257 7.05 11.46 4.47
C GLY A 257 6.69 12.76 5.19
N GLN A 258 5.99 13.62 4.47
CA GLN A 258 5.60 14.95 4.93
C GLN A 258 4.08 15.02 5.15
N TYR A 259 3.67 15.80 6.15
CA TYR A 259 2.24 16.07 6.34
C TYR A 259 1.69 16.92 5.21
N ALA A 260 0.51 16.55 4.73
CA ALA A 260 -0.31 17.33 3.81
C ALA A 260 -1.73 17.45 4.35
N ARG A 261 -2.42 18.47 3.85
CA ARG A 261 -3.82 18.73 4.13
C ARG A 261 -4.54 19.03 2.84
N SER A 262 -5.60 18.28 2.56
CA SER A 262 -6.54 18.57 1.49
C SER A 262 -7.87 19.02 2.10
N SER A 263 -8.38 20.17 1.67
CA SER A 263 -9.63 20.75 2.18
C SER A 263 -10.52 21.13 1.00
N PHE A 264 -11.75 20.63 0.99
CA PHE A 264 -12.71 20.90 -0.07
C PHE A 264 -14.15 20.75 0.46
N THR A 265 -15.11 21.32 -0.26
CA THR A 265 -16.53 21.12 0.01
C THR A 265 -17.03 19.90 -0.78
N GLY A 266 -17.88 19.09 -0.17
CA GLY A 266 -18.52 17.95 -0.82
C GLY A 266 -19.35 18.38 -2.04
N GLN A 267 -19.60 17.45 -2.94
CA GLN A 267 -20.51 17.65 -4.07
C GLN A 267 -21.80 16.86 -3.82
N GLU A 268 -22.95 17.40 -4.22
CA GLU A 268 -24.25 16.79 -3.93
C GLU A 268 -24.34 15.36 -4.49
N GLY A 269 -24.51 14.38 -3.59
CA GLY A 269 -24.61 12.97 -3.95
C GLY A 269 -23.33 12.43 -4.62
N ASN A 270 -22.15 12.94 -4.33
CA ASN A 270 -20.88 12.37 -4.80
C ASN A 270 -20.13 11.70 -3.64
N GLN A 271 -20.12 10.37 -3.58
CA GLN A 271 -19.34 9.61 -2.60
C GLN A 271 -17.83 9.55 -2.91
N GLY A 272 -17.37 10.17 -4.00
CA GLY A 272 -15.97 10.11 -4.46
C GLY A 272 -15.76 9.05 -5.56
N PRO A 273 -14.51 8.71 -5.87
CA PRO A 273 -13.29 9.09 -5.15
C PRO A 273 -12.95 10.60 -5.23
N TYR A 274 -12.35 11.13 -4.17
CA TYR A 274 -11.83 12.49 -4.05
C TYR A 274 -10.30 12.45 -4.01
N LYS A 275 -9.66 13.22 -4.89
CA LYS A 275 -8.20 13.24 -5.06
C LYS A 275 -7.49 14.03 -3.96
N LEU A 276 -6.49 13.42 -3.35
CA LEU A 276 -5.56 14.04 -2.39
C LEU A 276 -4.38 14.68 -3.15
N ARG A 277 -3.85 15.79 -2.64
CA ARG A 277 -2.77 16.58 -3.26
C ARG A 277 -1.66 16.94 -2.27
N GLY A 278 -0.42 16.86 -2.73
CA GLY A 278 0.77 17.24 -1.96
C GLY A 278 0.83 18.74 -1.66
N ASN A 279 1.81 19.14 -0.84
CA ASN A 279 1.91 20.52 -0.34
C ASN A 279 2.19 21.54 -1.46
N ASN A 280 2.82 21.14 -2.56
CA ASN A 280 3.12 22.00 -3.70
C ASN A 280 2.14 21.80 -4.88
N GLY A 281 1.03 21.09 -4.63
CA GLY A 281 0.00 20.79 -5.63
C GLY A 281 0.24 19.50 -6.42
N GLU A 282 1.17 18.65 -5.97
CA GLU A 282 1.44 17.35 -6.58
C GLU A 282 0.18 16.49 -6.57
N LEU A 283 -0.20 15.94 -7.72
CA LEU A 283 -1.38 15.07 -7.84
C LEU A 283 -1.04 13.60 -7.64
N PHE A 284 0.22 13.21 -7.86
CA PHE A 284 0.68 11.88 -7.54
C PHE A 284 1.27 11.89 -6.14
N VAL A 285 0.45 11.58 -5.13
CA VAL A 285 0.89 11.44 -3.75
C VAL A 285 0.71 10.01 -3.29
N LEU A 286 1.82 9.36 -2.96
CA LEU A 286 1.79 8.06 -2.29
C LEU A 286 1.50 8.30 -0.81
N VAL A 287 0.25 8.09 -0.41
CA VAL A 287 -0.18 8.36 0.97
C VAL A 287 0.31 7.26 1.89
N ILE A 288 0.95 7.63 2.99
CA ILE A 288 1.44 6.70 4.01
C ILE A 288 0.25 6.03 4.68
N SER A 289 0.20 4.70 4.64
CA SER A 289 -0.93 3.92 5.14
C SER A 289 -1.25 4.20 6.61
N GLY A 290 -2.51 4.51 6.91
CA GLY A 290 -3.00 4.82 8.26
C GLY A 290 -2.50 6.14 8.85
N SER A 291 -1.91 7.02 8.03
CA SER A 291 -1.57 8.38 8.45
C SER A 291 -2.75 9.36 8.32
N GLU A 292 -3.80 8.96 7.59
CA GLU A 292 -4.92 9.83 7.25
C GLU A 292 -5.92 10.04 8.41
N ARG A 293 -6.43 11.26 8.50
CA ARG A 293 -7.54 11.66 9.36
C ARG A 293 -8.54 12.44 8.51
N VAL A 294 -9.70 11.84 8.26
CA VAL A 294 -10.78 12.44 7.47
C VAL A 294 -11.79 13.08 8.42
N PHE A 295 -11.99 14.39 8.28
CA PHE A 295 -12.97 15.18 9.02
C PHE A 295 -14.07 15.65 8.09
N VAL A 296 -15.33 15.53 8.53
CA VAL A 296 -16.49 16.14 7.84
C VAL A 296 -17.24 17.03 8.83
N ASN A 297 -17.33 18.33 8.52
CA ASN A 297 -17.88 19.35 9.42
C ASN A 297 -17.30 19.30 10.84
N GLY A 298 -15.99 19.05 10.96
CA GLY A 298 -15.29 18.90 12.23
C GLY A 298 -15.37 17.52 12.90
N ILE A 299 -16.15 16.58 12.36
CA ILE A 299 -16.32 15.22 12.92
C ILE A 299 -15.28 14.29 12.28
N LEU A 300 -14.45 13.65 13.11
CA LEU A 300 -13.51 12.61 12.66
C LEU A 300 -14.27 11.35 12.24
N LEU A 301 -14.01 10.88 11.02
CA LEU A 301 -14.63 9.69 10.46
C LEU A 301 -13.79 8.43 10.67
N THR A 302 -14.44 7.28 10.56
CA THR A 302 -13.82 5.96 10.72
C THR A 302 -13.62 5.27 9.37
N ARG A 303 -12.40 4.79 9.11
CA ARG A 303 -12.05 4.04 7.90
C ARG A 303 -12.62 2.61 7.91
N GLY A 304 -13.09 2.12 6.77
CA GLY A 304 -13.43 0.72 6.50
C GLY A 304 -14.64 0.56 5.59
N GLU A 305 -14.75 -0.56 4.86
CA GLU A 305 -15.89 -0.83 3.95
C GLU A 305 -17.25 -0.88 4.67
N ASN A 306 -17.25 -1.19 5.96
CA ASN A 306 -18.45 -1.20 6.80
C ASN A 306 -18.56 0.04 7.71
N ASN A 307 -17.68 1.03 7.51
CA ASN A 307 -17.62 2.29 8.26
C ASN A 307 -17.89 3.47 7.30
N ASP A 308 -17.29 4.64 7.54
CA ASP A 308 -17.68 5.90 6.89
C ASP A 308 -16.99 6.13 5.54
N TYR A 309 -15.72 5.73 5.41
CA TYR A 309 -14.95 5.91 4.17
C TYR A 309 -13.88 4.83 3.97
N ILE A 310 -13.35 4.74 2.75
CA ILE A 310 -12.17 3.98 2.37
C ILE A 310 -11.17 4.91 1.65
N ILE A 311 -9.91 4.50 1.57
CA ILE A 311 -8.84 5.24 0.90
C ILE A 311 -8.04 4.27 0.02
N ASP A 312 -7.71 4.71 -1.19
CA ASP A 312 -6.68 4.12 -2.02
C ASP A 312 -5.37 4.89 -1.78
N TYR A 313 -4.40 4.24 -1.14
CA TYR A 313 -3.12 4.86 -0.76
C TYR A 313 -2.21 5.15 -1.96
N ASN A 314 -2.32 4.34 -3.02
CA ASN A 314 -1.48 4.47 -4.20
C ASN A 314 -2.03 5.52 -5.16
N ALA A 315 -3.35 5.53 -5.33
CA ALA A 315 -4.03 6.58 -6.07
C ALA A 315 -4.09 7.89 -5.26
N GLY A 316 -3.93 7.87 -3.94
CA GLY A 316 -4.13 9.05 -3.10
C GLY A 316 -5.57 9.54 -3.21
N GLU A 317 -6.55 8.64 -3.07
CA GLU A 317 -7.97 8.93 -3.31
C GLU A 317 -8.85 8.43 -2.15
N VAL A 318 -9.78 9.27 -1.69
CA VAL A 318 -10.72 8.92 -0.61
C VAL A 318 -12.13 8.75 -1.16
N ARG A 319 -12.80 7.64 -0.80
CA ARG A 319 -14.19 7.34 -1.18
C ARG A 319 -15.04 7.10 0.05
N PHE A 320 -16.14 7.82 0.19
CA PHE A 320 -17.13 7.62 1.25
C PHE A 320 -17.99 6.40 0.93
N THR A 321 -18.44 5.68 1.96
CA THR A 321 -19.32 4.52 1.75
C THR A 321 -20.76 5.00 1.60
N SER A 322 -21.64 4.13 1.08
CA SER A 322 -23.09 4.37 1.07
C SER A 322 -23.69 4.60 2.47
N LEU A 323 -22.97 4.27 3.55
CA LEU A 323 -23.42 4.47 4.94
C LEU A 323 -23.19 5.91 5.44
N PHE A 324 -22.35 6.69 4.75
CA PHE A 324 -22.07 8.10 5.09
C PHE A 324 -22.32 9.02 3.88
N PRO A 325 -23.59 9.39 3.59
CA PRO A 325 -23.92 10.18 2.40
C PRO A 325 -23.35 11.60 2.42
N ILE A 326 -22.49 11.92 1.46
CA ILE A 326 -21.97 13.29 1.23
C ILE A 326 -22.99 14.22 0.55
N THR A 327 -23.07 15.47 1.04
CA THR A 327 -23.87 16.56 0.46
C THR A 327 -23.00 17.77 0.09
N SER A 328 -23.57 18.67 -0.70
CA SER A 328 -22.92 19.91 -1.17
C SER A 328 -22.56 20.91 -0.06
N GLU A 329 -23.13 20.77 1.15
CA GLU A 329 -22.84 21.67 2.28
C GLU A 329 -21.78 21.14 3.25
N MET A 330 -21.26 19.93 3.01
CA MET A 330 -20.29 19.30 3.90
C MET A 330 -18.87 19.80 3.63
N ARG A 331 -18.19 20.27 4.67
CA ARG A 331 -16.77 20.64 4.63
C ARG A 331 -15.94 19.40 4.91
N ILE A 332 -15.15 18.97 3.96
CA ILE A 332 -14.30 17.79 4.05
C ILE A 332 -12.86 18.26 4.20
N VAL A 333 -12.20 17.82 5.28
CA VAL A 333 -10.79 18.08 5.50
C VAL A 333 -10.07 16.78 5.79
N ILE A 334 -9.02 16.52 5.04
CA ILE A 334 -8.25 15.29 5.12
C ILE A 334 -6.81 15.69 5.41
N GLU A 335 -6.32 15.27 6.57
CA GLU A 335 -4.91 15.42 6.96
C GLU A 335 -4.24 14.06 6.82
N TYR A 336 -3.05 13.99 6.22
CA TYR A 336 -2.37 12.72 5.94
C TYR A 336 -0.87 12.96 5.77
N GLN A 337 -0.07 11.90 5.71
CA GLN A 337 1.33 11.97 5.31
C GLN A 337 1.49 11.37 3.93
N TYR A 338 2.35 11.94 3.10
CA TYR A 338 2.70 11.37 1.79
C TYR A 338 4.22 11.23 1.66
N ALA A 339 4.66 10.24 0.89
CA ALA A 339 6.07 10.05 0.60
C ALA A 339 6.56 11.20 -0.29
N GLU A 340 7.38 12.07 0.29
CA GLU A 340 8.04 13.19 -0.37
C GLU A 340 9.53 12.87 -0.30
N ARG A 341 10.21 12.80 -1.45
CA ARG A 341 11.60 12.31 -1.54
C ARG A 341 12.49 13.31 -2.29
N SER A 342 12.33 14.62 -2.06
CA SER A 342 13.23 15.61 -2.67
C SER A 342 14.58 15.68 -1.94
N TYR A 343 14.58 15.61 -0.61
CA TYR A 343 15.80 15.63 0.22
C TYR A 343 15.80 14.51 1.25
N THR A 344 16.99 14.09 1.67
CA THR A 344 17.13 13.30 2.90
C THR A 344 16.82 14.19 4.10
N ARG A 345 15.85 13.78 4.92
CA ARG A 345 15.38 14.57 6.05
C ARG A 345 15.61 13.87 7.37
N PHE A 346 16.36 14.50 8.26
CA PHE A 346 16.61 13.98 9.61
C PHE A 346 15.65 14.59 10.61
N VAL A 347 15.13 13.77 11.52
CA VAL A 347 14.37 14.18 12.69
C VAL A 347 15.09 13.74 13.97
N THR A 348 15.19 14.65 14.91
CA THR A 348 15.62 14.37 16.28
C THR A 348 14.52 14.81 17.23
N TYR A 349 14.14 13.93 18.14
CA TYR A 349 13.10 14.20 19.13
C TYR A 349 13.53 13.67 20.49
N GLY A 350 13.49 14.51 21.52
CA GLY A 350 13.86 14.11 22.87
C GLY A 350 13.04 14.85 23.90
N GLY A 351 12.94 14.26 25.08
CA GLY A 351 12.22 14.89 26.17
C GLY A 351 12.41 14.22 27.52
N VAL A 352 12.02 14.96 28.53
CA VAL A 352 11.94 14.52 29.92
C VAL A 352 10.55 14.84 30.44
N HIS A 353 9.93 13.87 31.11
CA HIS A 353 8.65 14.06 31.79
C HIS A 353 8.77 13.50 33.20
N HIS A 354 8.58 14.36 34.19
CA HIS A 354 8.58 13.99 35.60
C HIS A 354 7.17 14.17 36.17
N GLN A 355 6.66 13.11 36.80
CA GLN A 355 5.33 13.09 37.37
C GLN A 355 5.37 12.62 38.83
N ASN A 356 4.67 13.37 39.67
CA ASN A 356 4.40 13.08 41.07
C ASN A 356 2.88 13.13 41.33
N GLU A 357 2.42 12.89 42.56
CA GLU A 357 1.00 12.86 42.92
C GLU A 357 0.28 14.19 42.64
N ASN A 358 0.92 15.32 42.96
CA ASN A 358 0.29 16.64 42.92
C ASN A 358 0.82 17.55 41.80
N TRP A 359 1.87 17.15 41.07
CA TRP A 359 2.47 17.99 40.04
C TRP A 359 3.20 17.17 38.97
N ASN A 360 3.33 17.76 37.79
CA ASN A 360 4.15 17.23 36.70
C ASN A 360 4.88 18.38 35.99
N ILE A 361 6.03 18.06 35.41
CA ILE A 361 6.77 18.96 34.52
C ILE A 361 7.33 18.14 33.36
N ALA A 362 7.26 18.70 32.16
CA ALA A 362 7.86 18.11 30.98
C ALA A 362 8.59 19.15 30.14
N GLY A 363 9.67 18.72 29.49
CA GLY A 363 10.39 19.47 28.48
C GLY A 363 10.61 18.60 27.25
N TYR A 364 10.36 19.15 26.08
CA TYR A 364 10.49 18.45 24.79
C TYR A 364 11.27 19.30 23.79
N VAL A 365 12.08 18.64 22.97
CA VAL A 365 12.82 19.26 21.85
C VAL A 365 12.59 18.42 20.60
N TYR A 366 12.31 19.09 19.50
CA TYR A 366 12.09 18.52 18.18
C TYR A 366 12.89 19.32 17.16
N SER A 367 13.57 18.63 16.24
CA SER A 367 14.23 19.25 15.10
C SER A 367 14.05 18.34 13.90
N GLU A 368 13.53 18.89 12.82
CA GLU A 368 13.37 18.25 11.51
C GLU A 368 14.10 19.12 10.48
N ASN A 369 15.10 18.57 9.80
CA ASN A 369 15.97 19.34 8.92
C ASN A 369 16.33 18.57 7.65
N ASP A 370 16.17 19.22 6.51
CA ASP A 370 16.62 18.71 5.22
C ASP A 370 18.14 18.84 5.05
N VAL A 371 18.74 17.83 4.44
CA VAL A 371 20.15 17.86 4.06
C VAL A 371 20.26 18.47 2.66
N LYS A 372 20.54 19.78 2.61
CA LYS A 372 20.66 20.54 1.36
C LYS A 372 21.63 19.95 0.32
N ASN A 373 22.63 19.18 0.76
CA ASN A 373 23.64 18.55 -0.09
C ASN A 373 23.34 17.07 -0.43
N GLN A 374 22.17 16.55 -0.08
CA GLN A 374 21.74 15.18 -0.40
C GLN A 374 20.31 15.17 -0.98
N PRO A 375 20.11 15.78 -2.16
CA PRO A 375 18.87 15.59 -2.89
C PRO A 375 18.69 14.11 -3.28
N LEU A 376 17.43 13.67 -3.32
CA LEU A 376 17.06 12.29 -3.62
C LEU A 376 16.41 12.19 -5.01
N GLN A 377 15.19 12.68 -5.19
CA GLN A 377 14.48 12.66 -6.49
C GLN A 377 14.75 13.91 -7.35
N GLN A 378 15.08 15.04 -6.73
CA GLN A 378 15.31 16.30 -7.45
C GLN A 378 16.81 16.54 -7.64
N SER A 379 17.38 16.13 -8.77
CA SER A 379 18.76 16.49 -9.10
C SER A 379 18.82 17.96 -9.51
N LEU A 380 19.53 18.79 -8.74
CA LEU A 380 19.65 20.23 -8.98
C LEU A 380 20.94 20.59 -9.72
N THR A 381 20.81 21.37 -10.79
CA THR A 381 21.96 22.02 -11.45
C THR A 381 22.41 23.27 -10.69
N GLY A 382 23.63 23.77 -10.96
CA GLY A 382 24.11 25.02 -10.35
C GLY A 382 23.20 26.23 -10.65
N GLU A 383 22.63 26.30 -11.85
CA GLU A 383 21.65 27.33 -12.23
C GLU A 383 20.34 27.20 -11.44
N GLN A 384 19.84 25.99 -11.25
CA GLN A 384 18.64 25.74 -10.45
C GLN A 384 18.86 26.06 -8.97
N VAL A 385 20.07 25.82 -8.42
CA VAL A 385 20.43 26.27 -7.08
C VAL A 385 20.44 27.80 -7.00
N ALA A 386 20.96 28.51 -8.01
CA ALA A 386 20.93 29.97 -8.05
C ALA A 386 19.48 30.52 -8.10
N VAL A 387 18.56 29.83 -8.80
CA VAL A 387 17.13 30.16 -8.76
C VAL A 387 16.59 30.05 -7.33
N LEU A 388 16.87 28.94 -6.62
CA LEU A 388 16.45 28.77 -5.23
C LEU A 388 17.07 29.83 -4.30
N GLN A 389 18.33 30.22 -4.50
CA GLN A 389 18.99 31.26 -3.70
C GLN A 389 18.33 32.64 -3.87
N ASN A 390 17.95 32.98 -5.10
CA ASN A 390 17.32 34.27 -5.41
C ASN A 390 15.82 34.31 -5.08
N ALA A 391 15.18 33.14 -4.92
CA ALA A 391 13.75 33.05 -4.66
C ALA A 391 13.35 33.44 -3.22
N GLY A 392 14.27 33.40 -2.24
CA GLY A 392 13.90 33.56 -0.82
C GLY A 392 12.90 32.50 -0.39
N ASP A 393 11.86 32.90 0.33
CA ASP A 393 10.74 32.02 0.70
C ASP A 393 9.63 31.94 -0.38
N ASN A 394 9.79 32.61 -1.52
CA ASN A 394 8.73 32.76 -2.51
C ASN A 394 8.67 31.59 -3.49
N LEU A 395 7.72 30.68 -3.25
CA LEU A 395 7.45 29.51 -4.10
C LEU A 395 7.20 29.83 -5.58
N ASN A 396 6.66 31.01 -5.92
CA ASN A 396 6.39 31.37 -7.32
C ASN A 396 7.67 31.65 -8.13
N LEU A 397 8.78 31.96 -7.44
CA LEU A 397 10.09 32.18 -8.05
C LEU A 397 10.92 30.88 -8.14
N MET A 398 10.47 29.80 -7.51
CA MET A 398 11.16 28.49 -7.49
C MET A 398 10.80 27.64 -8.72
N ALA A 399 11.01 28.17 -9.92
CA ALA A 399 10.77 27.47 -11.18
C ALA A 399 11.97 27.60 -12.11
N ALA A 400 12.32 26.53 -12.81
CA ALA A 400 13.43 26.51 -13.76
C ALA A 400 13.05 25.78 -15.06
N PRO A 401 13.77 26.02 -16.18
CA PRO A 401 13.63 25.21 -17.39
C PRO A 401 13.80 23.72 -17.09
N SER A 402 12.96 22.88 -17.69
CA SER A 402 12.97 21.42 -17.43
C SER A 402 13.79 20.59 -18.41
N ALA A 403 14.20 21.18 -19.53
CA ALA A 403 14.79 20.45 -20.63
C ALA A 403 16.28 20.11 -20.41
N PHE A 404 16.66 18.86 -20.68
CA PHE A 404 18.05 18.42 -20.73
C PHE A 404 18.29 17.45 -21.89
N GLU A 405 19.49 17.43 -22.45
CA GLU A 405 19.85 16.55 -23.58
C GLU A 405 19.86 15.07 -23.14
N ASP A 406 19.26 14.19 -23.93
CA ASP A 406 19.12 12.75 -23.63
C ASP A 406 19.26 11.93 -24.91
N THR A 407 19.62 10.65 -24.78
CA THR A 407 19.81 9.74 -25.91
C THR A 407 18.51 9.08 -26.33
N PHE A 408 18.36 8.83 -27.63
CA PHE A 408 17.22 8.10 -28.19
C PHE A 408 17.00 6.74 -27.50
N SER A 409 15.73 6.46 -27.17
CA SER A 409 15.26 5.17 -26.69
C SER A 409 13.78 5.02 -27.00
N GLU A 410 13.36 3.84 -27.44
CA GLU A 410 11.95 3.50 -27.71
C GLU A 410 11.06 3.60 -26.45
N ASN A 411 11.66 3.54 -25.26
CA ASN A 411 10.98 3.68 -23.98
C ASN A 411 10.77 5.15 -23.55
N LYS A 412 11.17 6.14 -24.37
CA LYS A 412 11.16 7.57 -24.01
C LYS A 412 10.44 8.41 -25.05
N ILE A 413 9.75 9.44 -24.58
CA ILE A 413 9.23 10.52 -25.43
C ILE A 413 10.22 11.69 -25.35
N LEU A 414 10.81 12.04 -26.48
CA LEU A 414 11.86 13.05 -26.60
C LEU A 414 11.44 14.15 -27.57
N TYR A 415 12.09 15.30 -27.45
CA TYR A 415 11.82 16.50 -28.23
C TYR A 415 13.12 17.03 -28.84
N LYS A 416 13.05 17.58 -30.04
CA LYS A 416 14.13 18.41 -30.60
C LYS A 416 13.82 19.88 -30.35
N LYS A 417 14.86 20.70 -30.24
CA LYS A 417 14.72 22.14 -30.10
C LYS A 417 14.54 22.80 -31.48
N VAL A 418 13.53 23.64 -31.65
CA VAL A 418 13.24 24.36 -32.90
C VAL A 418 12.95 25.84 -32.59
N LEU A 419 13.30 26.74 -33.50
CA LEU A 419 12.98 28.16 -33.39
C LEU A 419 11.72 28.48 -34.22
N VAL A 420 10.70 29.05 -33.58
CA VAL A 420 9.51 29.61 -34.25
C VAL A 420 9.51 31.12 -34.01
N GLY A 421 9.89 31.91 -35.02
CA GLY A 421 10.17 33.34 -34.86
C GLY A 421 11.41 33.56 -34.00
N THR A 422 11.27 34.23 -32.85
CA THR A 422 12.34 34.44 -31.86
C THR A 422 12.26 33.50 -30.66
N THR A 423 11.26 32.62 -30.61
CA THR A 423 10.99 31.76 -29.45
C THR A 423 11.53 30.36 -29.70
N GLU A 424 12.35 29.85 -28.77
CA GLU A 424 12.76 28.45 -28.75
C GLU A 424 11.61 27.57 -28.25
N ILE A 425 11.28 26.53 -29.01
CA ILE A 425 10.24 25.56 -28.69
C ILE A 425 10.78 24.12 -28.74
N PHE A 426 10.03 23.20 -28.14
CA PHE A 426 10.30 21.77 -28.14
C PHE A 426 9.28 21.06 -29.03
N GLU A 427 9.74 20.48 -30.13
CA GLU A 427 8.94 19.69 -31.07
C GLU A 427 9.24 18.20 -30.86
N PHE A 428 8.22 17.36 -30.75
CA PHE A 428 8.40 15.91 -30.58
C PHE A 428 9.25 15.32 -31.73
N SER A 429 10.23 14.47 -31.39
CA SER A 429 11.03 13.74 -32.37
C SER A 429 11.41 12.35 -31.86
N ASN A 430 11.32 11.35 -32.75
CA ASN A 430 11.76 9.97 -32.56
C ASN A 430 12.92 9.61 -33.51
N ASN A 431 13.56 10.60 -34.14
CA ASN A 431 14.70 10.36 -35.03
C ASN A 431 16.00 10.24 -34.20
N PRO A 432 16.71 9.09 -34.22
CA PRO A 432 17.96 8.93 -33.49
C PRO A 432 19.10 9.85 -33.95
N SER A 433 18.95 10.48 -35.13
CA SER A 433 19.95 11.40 -35.69
C SER A 433 19.80 12.86 -35.21
N ASP A 434 18.68 13.19 -34.55
CA ASP A 434 18.44 14.53 -34.01
C ASP A 434 19.14 14.71 -32.65
N THR A 435 19.44 15.95 -32.27
CA THR A 435 19.77 16.27 -30.87
C THR A 435 18.48 16.29 -30.05
N LEU A 436 18.32 15.29 -29.19
CA LEU A 436 17.09 15.03 -28.45
C LEU A 436 17.17 15.52 -27.01
N PHE A 437 16.05 16.02 -26.52
CA PHE A 437 15.87 16.56 -25.18
C PHE A 437 14.74 15.84 -24.46
N ASN A 438 14.97 15.51 -23.19
CA ASN A 438 13.93 15.12 -22.27
C ASN A 438 13.32 16.40 -21.66
N VAL A 439 12.00 16.57 -21.78
CA VAL A 439 11.31 17.80 -21.39
C VAL A 439 10.11 17.46 -20.50
N THR A 440 10.04 18.08 -19.32
CA THR A 440 8.89 17.95 -18.43
C THR A 440 7.96 19.16 -18.60
N PHE A 441 6.68 18.91 -18.86
CA PHE A 441 5.68 19.95 -19.02
C PHE A 441 4.81 20.08 -17.76
N THR A 442 4.78 21.28 -17.18
CA THR A 442 3.98 21.58 -15.99
C THR A 442 2.68 22.28 -16.39
N LEU A 443 1.54 21.85 -15.81
CA LEU A 443 0.26 22.52 -15.97
C LEU A 443 0.29 23.88 -15.26
N VAL A 444 0.25 24.97 -16.02
CA VAL A 444 0.23 26.35 -15.52
C VAL A 444 -1.18 26.94 -15.43
N GLY A 445 -2.15 26.36 -16.16
CA GLY A 445 -3.55 26.77 -16.15
C GLY A 445 -4.04 27.21 -17.53
N ALA A 446 -5.35 27.33 -17.69
CA ALA A 446 -5.96 27.65 -18.99
C ALA A 446 -5.50 29.01 -19.53
N ASN A 447 -5.00 29.04 -20.77
CA ASN A 447 -4.45 30.24 -21.44
C ASN A 447 -3.26 30.88 -20.71
N GLN A 448 -2.53 30.10 -19.90
CA GLN A 448 -1.34 30.57 -19.17
C GLN A 448 -0.05 29.90 -19.67
N GLY A 449 -0.13 28.98 -20.64
CA GLY A 449 1.03 28.30 -21.20
C GLY A 449 1.02 28.24 -22.72
N ASN A 450 2.15 27.86 -23.30
CA ASN A 450 2.35 27.79 -24.75
C ASN A 450 2.22 26.37 -25.34
N TYR A 451 1.88 25.36 -24.53
CA TYR A 451 1.73 23.97 -24.98
C TYR A 451 0.36 23.38 -24.66
N ILE A 452 -0.14 22.52 -25.56
CA ILE A 452 -1.32 21.67 -25.37
C ILE A 452 -0.92 20.20 -25.42
N LEU A 453 -1.74 19.33 -24.83
CA LEU A 453 -1.57 17.88 -24.93
C LEU A 453 -2.00 17.41 -26.33
N ALA A 454 -1.07 16.84 -27.10
CA ALA A 454 -1.32 16.38 -28.47
C ALA A 454 -1.65 14.89 -28.55
N ASN A 455 -0.96 14.04 -27.77
CA ASN A 455 -1.20 12.61 -27.72
C ASN A 455 -1.06 12.07 -26.28
N ASN A 456 -2.03 11.25 -25.86
CA ASN A 456 -2.10 10.59 -24.55
C ASN A 456 -2.13 9.05 -24.63
N ASN A 457 -1.99 8.46 -25.83
CA ASN A 457 -2.01 7.02 -26.07
C ASN A 457 -0.63 6.37 -25.93
N ALA A 458 0.46 7.14 -25.96
CA ALA A 458 1.82 6.65 -25.79
C ALA A 458 2.17 6.41 -24.30
N VAL A 459 3.26 5.70 -24.01
CA VAL A 459 3.79 5.50 -22.65
C VAL A 459 4.08 6.81 -21.89
N SER A 460 4.27 7.93 -22.59
CA SER A 460 4.29 9.25 -21.99
C SER A 460 3.50 10.27 -22.83
N LYS A 461 3.07 11.35 -22.20
CA LYS A 461 2.26 12.41 -22.83
C LYS A 461 3.11 13.20 -23.84
N ILE A 462 2.59 13.37 -25.05
CA ILE A 462 3.21 14.19 -26.09
C ILE A 462 2.54 15.56 -26.12
N TYR A 463 3.33 16.62 -26.00
CA TYR A 463 2.88 18.00 -26.00
C TYR A 463 3.22 18.70 -27.32
N GLN A 464 2.37 19.64 -27.73
CA GLN A 464 2.55 20.43 -28.93
C GLN A 464 2.48 21.91 -28.60
N TYR A 465 3.40 22.68 -29.18
CA TYR A 465 3.42 24.14 -29.07
C TYR A 465 2.24 24.77 -29.83
N VAL A 466 1.62 25.77 -29.23
CA VAL A 466 0.58 26.60 -29.85
C VAL A 466 0.97 28.06 -29.68
N ALA A 467 1.07 28.78 -30.80
CA ALA A 467 1.49 30.17 -30.79
C ALA A 467 0.47 31.07 -30.06
N PRO A 468 0.93 32.06 -29.26
CA PRO A 468 0.06 33.08 -28.67
C PRO A 468 -0.72 33.88 -29.72
N ILE A 469 -1.96 34.24 -29.40
CA ILE A 469 -2.79 35.14 -30.21
C ILE A 469 -2.83 36.49 -29.49
N GLY A 470 -2.33 37.55 -30.12
CA GLY A 470 -2.31 38.90 -29.52
C GLY A 470 -1.48 39.00 -28.23
N GLY A 471 -0.49 38.12 -28.03
CA GLY A 471 0.34 38.05 -26.82
C GLY A 471 -0.24 37.21 -25.69
N VAL A 472 -1.45 36.64 -25.84
CA VAL A 472 -2.06 35.75 -24.86
C VAL A 472 -1.77 34.29 -25.23
N PRO A 473 -1.10 33.51 -24.36
CA PRO A 473 -0.86 32.09 -24.58
C PRO A 473 -2.18 31.32 -24.77
N GLN A 474 -2.20 30.33 -25.67
CA GLN A 474 -3.40 29.53 -25.99
C GLN A 474 -3.36 28.11 -25.43
N GLY A 475 -2.26 27.74 -24.77
CA GLY A 475 -2.06 26.44 -24.15
C GLY A 475 -2.24 26.48 -22.64
N ASN A 476 -2.01 25.30 -22.04
CA ASN A 476 -2.19 25.08 -20.60
C ASN A 476 -0.90 24.67 -19.90
N PHE A 477 0.16 24.38 -20.67
CA PHE A 477 1.40 23.78 -20.19
C PHE A 477 2.63 24.60 -20.58
N GLU A 478 3.68 24.53 -19.77
CA GLU A 478 4.99 25.12 -20.02
C GLU A 478 6.13 24.11 -19.73
N PRO A 479 7.27 24.17 -20.45
CA PRO A 479 8.43 23.30 -20.26
C PRO A 479 9.29 23.77 -19.08
N ILE A 480 8.65 23.93 -17.93
CA ILE A 480 9.28 24.31 -16.66
C ILE A 480 9.08 23.20 -15.62
N THR A 481 10.01 23.11 -14.68
CA THR A 481 9.90 22.28 -13.48
C THR A 481 9.84 23.16 -12.24
N ARG A 482 9.04 22.76 -11.25
CA ARG A 482 9.00 23.43 -9.94
C ARG A 482 10.11 22.87 -9.07
N LEU A 483 10.92 23.75 -8.50
CA LEU A 483 12.01 23.39 -7.63
C LEU A 483 11.53 23.40 -6.18
N ILE A 484 11.94 22.39 -5.42
CA ILE A 484 11.66 22.27 -3.99
C ILE A 484 12.92 22.70 -3.23
N ALA A 485 12.79 23.69 -2.35
CA ALA A 485 13.85 24.13 -1.45
C ALA A 485 13.95 23.20 -0.22
N PRO A 486 15.17 22.97 0.32
CA PRO A 486 15.35 22.23 1.56
C PRO A 486 14.91 23.08 2.76
N VAL A 487 14.12 22.51 3.67
CA VAL A 487 13.50 23.22 4.81
C VAL A 487 14.02 22.75 6.17
N LYS A 488 13.78 23.57 7.21
CA LYS A 488 14.13 23.28 8.61
C LYS A 488 13.03 23.72 9.56
N LEU A 489 12.64 22.85 10.49
CA LEU A 489 11.71 23.15 11.59
C LEU A 489 12.25 22.64 12.91
N GLN A 490 12.43 23.54 13.89
CA GLN A 490 12.86 23.21 15.25
C GLN A 490 11.88 23.78 16.25
N ILE A 491 11.55 23.02 17.29
CA ILE A 491 10.60 23.41 18.32
C ILE A 491 11.13 22.91 19.68
N ALA A 492 11.09 23.76 20.69
CA ALA A 492 11.30 23.36 22.08
C ALA A 492 10.14 23.82 22.93
N THR A 493 9.62 22.95 23.80
CA THR A 493 8.49 23.26 24.69
C THR A 493 8.79 22.85 26.13
N VAL A 494 8.28 23.65 27.07
CA VAL A 494 8.27 23.34 28.50
C VAL A 494 6.84 23.51 29.00
N LEU A 495 6.32 22.49 29.68
CA LEU A 495 5.00 22.52 30.31
C LEU A 495 5.02 21.96 31.72
N GLY A 496 4.06 22.37 32.53
CA GLY A 496 3.86 21.81 33.85
C GLY A 496 2.41 21.91 34.29
N GLY A 497 1.99 20.94 35.09
CA GLY A 497 0.69 20.90 35.72
C GLY A 497 0.82 20.83 37.23
N TYR A 498 0.01 21.59 37.96
CA TYR A 498 -0.03 21.65 39.42
C TYR A 498 -1.45 21.44 39.94
N LYS A 499 -1.64 20.42 40.77
CA LYS A 499 -2.90 20.02 41.41
C LYS A 499 -2.70 19.92 42.93
N PRO A 500 -2.67 21.05 43.65
CA PRO A 500 -2.41 21.06 45.09
C PRO A 500 -3.49 20.34 45.92
N ASN A 501 -4.72 20.27 45.39
CA ASN A 501 -5.86 19.58 45.99
C ASN A 501 -6.87 19.22 44.89
N GLU A 502 -7.94 18.51 45.24
CA GLU A 502 -9.00 18.14 44.29
C GLU A 502 -9.76 19.32 43.67
N LYS A 503 -9.68 20.52 44.26
CA LYS A 503 -10.41 21.72 43.85
C LYS A 503 -9.64 22.58 42.85
N THR A 504 -8.33 22.43 42.74
CA THR A 504 -7.48 23.37 41.99
C THR A 504 -6.62 22.61 40.99
N ALA A 505 -6.64 23.03 39.72
CA ALA A 505 -5.73 22.53 38.69
C ALA A 505 -5.22 23.70 37.86
N LEU A 506 -3.91 23.83 37.75
CA LEU A 506 -3.22 24.84 36.96
C LEU A 506 -2.32 24.14 35.96
N ASP A 507 -2.31 24.59 34.71
CA ASP A 507 -1.42 24.06 33.67
C ASP A 507 -0.82 25.22 32.87
N PHE A 508 0.46 25.14 32.54
CA PHE A 508 1.13 26.10 31.66
C PHE A 508 1.95 25.38 30.59
N GLU A 509 2.20 26.07 29.49
CA GLU A 509 3.08 25.61 28.41
C GLU A 509 3.72 26.81 27.72
N VAL A 510 5.02 26.76 27.47
CA VAL A 510 5.78 27.75 26.69
C VAL A 510 6.51 27.01 25.59
N GLY A 511 6.48 27.56 24.37
CA GLY A 511 7.14 26.99 23.20
C GLY A 511 7.93 28.04 22.44
N VAL A 512 9.06 27.62 21.88
CA VAL A 512 9.84 28.41 20.91
C VAL A 512 10.03 27.60 19.64
N SER A 513 9.99 28.25 18.48
CA SER A 513 10.19 27.60 17.18
C SER A 513 11.19 28.35 16.31
N ASN A 514 11.86 27.62 15.43
CA ASN A 514 12.71 28.14 14.36
C ASN A 514 12.35 27.40 13.07
N ASN A 515 11.73 28.08 12.11
CA ASN A 515 11.22 27.50 10.87
C ASN A 515 11.74 28.29 9.66
N ASP A 516 12.55 27.64 8.85
CA ASP A 516 13.23 28.19 7.67
C ASP A 516 12.78 27.41 6.43
N LEU A 517 12.22 28.12 5.44
CA LEU A 517 11.59 27.53 4.26
C LEU A 517 12.57 27.37 3.09
N ASN A 518 13.82 27.84 3.21
CA ASN A 518 14.81 27.72 2.16
C ASN A 518 16.26 27.82 2.68
N LEU A 519 16.85 26.67 3.01
CA LEU A 519 18.24 26.58 3.49
C LEU A 519 19.32 26.94 2.44
N PHE A 520 18.94 27.27 1.20
CA PHE A 520 19.86 27.83 0.20
C PHE A 520 19.92 29.36 0.23
N SER A 521 18.86 30.04 0.68
CA SER A 521 18.74 31.49 0.69
C SER A 521 18.99 32.06 2.09
N ALA A 522 19.52 33.28 2.15
CA ALA A 522 19.54 34.09 3.37
C ALA A 522 18.52 35.25 3.32
N LEU A 523 17.84 35.43 2.18
CA LEU A 523 16.70 36.34 2.07
C LEU A 523 15.57 35.81 2.96
N ASP A 524 14.87 36.72 3.64
CA ASP A 524 13.72 36.46 4.52
C ASP A 524 13.98 35.78 5.88
N ASP A 525 15.22 35.41 6.21
CA ASP A 525 15.58 34.71 7.48
C ASP A 525 15.19 35.44 8.79
N GLY A 526 14.84 36.73 8.72
CA GLY A 526 14.42 37.53 9.87
C GLY A 526 13.07 37.11 10.48
N ASN A 527 12.27 36.29 9.77
CA ASN A 527 10.94 35.83 10.20
C ASN A 527 10.90 34.36 10.67
N ASN A 528 12.07 33.72 10.85
CA ASN A 528 12.13 32.28 11.14
C ASN A 528 11.77 31.91 12.59
N GLN A 529 11.98 32.82 13.54
CA GLN A 529 11.91 32.53 14.99
C GLN A 529 10.62 33.04 15.63
N GLY A 530 9.97 32.18 16.41
CA GLY A 530 8.71 32.49 17.08
C GLY A 530 8.58 31.97 18.51
N VAL A 531 7.72 32.60 19.31
CA VAL A 531 7.38 32.20 20.69
C VAL A 531 5.87 32.01 20.87
N ALA A 532 5.48 31.02 21.66
CA ALA A 532 4.11 30.82 22.10
C ALA A 532 4.04 30.49 23.60
N ALA A 533 2.96 30.91 24.26
CA ALA A 533 2.71 30.66 25.67
C ALA A 533 1.23 30.35 25.90
N LYS A 534 0.94 29.51 26.89
CA LYS A 534 -0.41 29.12 27.28
C LYS A 534 -0.48 28.93 28.78
N PHE A 535 -1.57 29.38 29.38
CA PHE A 535 -1.92 29.15 30.77
C PHE A 535 -3.39 28.73 30.87
N ASN A 536 -3.68 27.71 31.66
CA ASN A 536 -5.02 27.25 31.99
C ASN A 536 -5.15 27.16 33.51
N GLY A 537 -6.28 27.62 34.06
CA GLY A 537 -6.66 27.44 35.45
C GLY A 537 -8.07 26.89 35.58
N LYS A 538 -8.26 25.92 36.47
CA LYS A 538 -9.55 25.36 36.87
C LYS A 538 -9.66 25.39 38.40
N GLN A 539 -10.70 26.06 38.90
CA GLN A 539 -10.98 26.20 40.33
C GLN A 539 -12.39 25.71 40.65
N ARG A 540 -12.54 24.75 41.55
CA ARG A 540 -13.85 24.31 42.05
C ARG A 540 -14.37 25.28 43.10
N LEU A 541 -15.46 25.95 42.76
CA LEU A 541 -16.15 26.92 43.61
C LEU A 541 -17.15 26.24 44.56
N TYR A 542 -17.78 25.15 44.12
CA TYR A 542 -18.81 24.45 44.87
C TYR A 542 -18.73 22.93 44.66
N THR A 543 -19.00 22.16 45.73
CA THR A 543 -19.09 20.70 45.72
C THR A 543 -20.35 20.26 46.47
N GLY A 544 -21.28 19.60 45.78
CA GLY A 544 -22.50 19.04 46.38
C GLY A 544 -23.08 17.90 45.54
N THR A 545 -24.39 17.94 45.26
CA THR A 545 -25.05 17.06 44.28
C THR A 545 -24.54 17.30 42.85
N PHE A 546 -24.06 18.51 42.58
CA PHE A 546 -23.31 18.92 41.40
C PHE A 546 -22.05 19.69 41.85
N SER A 547 -21.09 19.89 40.95
CA SER A 547 -19.94 20.77 41.21
C SER A 547 -19.93 21.94 40.23
N ILE A 548 -19.43 23.10 40.70
CA ILE A 548 -19.21 24.28 39.86
C ILE A 548 -17.71 24.51 39.78
N ASN A 549 -17.18 24.55 38.57
CA ASN A 549 -15.78 24.85 38.31
C ASN A 549 -15.67 26.15 37.49
N ALA A 550 -14.90 27.11 37.99
CA ALA A 550 -14.46 28.26 37.20
C ALA A 550 -13.27 27.86 36.34
N LEU A 551 -13.26 28.34 35.10
CA LEU A 551 -12.23 28.09 34.10
C LEU A 551 -11.64 29.43 33.66
N ALA A 552 -10.32 29.49 33.50
CA ALA A 552 -9.63 30.60 32.88
C ALA A 552 -8.55 30.05 31.93
N ASN A 553 -8.42 30.63 30.74
CA ASN A 553 -7.37 30.27 29.79
C ASN A 553 -6.82 31.52 29.11
N VAL A 554 -5.51 31.57 28.90
CA VAL A 554 -4.84 32.60 28.09
C VAL A 554 -3.82 31.91 27.22
N GLN A 555 -3.79 32.26 25.94
CA GLN A 555 -2.84 31.72 24.97
C GLN A 555 -2.33 32.85 24.08
N LEU A 556 -1.02 32.95 23.96
CA LEU A 556 -0.31 33.88 23.09
C LEU A 556 0.48 33.06 22.05
N ILE A 557 0.37 33.40 20.78
CA ILE A 557 1.18 32.82 19.70
C ILE A 557 1.73 33.98 18.87
N GLN A 558 3.04 34.18 18.87
CA GLN A 558 3.66 35.15 17.96
C GLN A 558 3.43 34.75 16.50
N GLN A 559 3.35 35.75 15.60
CA GLN A 559 3.17 35.58 14.16
C GLN A 559 4.07 34.50 13.52
N ASP A 560 5.32 34.40 13.96
CA ASP A 560 6.34 33.54 13.36
C ASP A 560 6.46 32.17 14.04
N PHE A 561 5.65 31.91 15.08
CA PHE A 561 5.64 30.60 15.73
C PHE A 561 5.04 29.54 14.79
N ARG A 562 5.71 28.40 14.66
CA ARG A 562 5.31 27.28 13.80
C ARG A 562 5.31 25.97 14.57
N THR A 563 4.41 25.07 14.17
CA THR A 563 4.24 23.74 14.76
C THR A 563 4.27 22.66 13.69
N VAL A 564 4.49 21.41 14.12
CA VAL A 564 4.52 20.25 13.22
C VAL A 564 3.12 19.93 12.67
N GLU A 565 2.13 19.77 13.55
CA GLU A 565 0.72 19.66 13.18
C GLU A 565 -0.03 20.94 13.54
N ARG A 566 -1.29 21.04 13.10
CA ARG A 566 -2.22 22.15 13.41
C ARG A 566 -2.37 22.37 14.93
N LEU A 567 -2.36 23.64 15.36
CA LEU A 567 -2.55 24.07 16.76
C LEU A 567 -3.99 24.01 17.26
N PHE A 568 -4.95 24.31 16.39
CA PHE A 568 -6.36 24.49 16.75
C PHE A 568 -7.24 23.35 16.23
N ASN A 569 -8.53 23.33 16.58
CA ASN A 569 -9.46 22.38 15.97
C ASN A 569 -9.66 22.71 14.45
N ILE A 570 -10.19 21.79 13.65
CA ILE A 570 -10.25 21.97 12.19
C ILE A 570 -11.26 23.05 11.76
N GLU A 571 -12.23 23.31 12.64
CA GLU A 571 -13.26 24.32 12.47
C GLU A 571 -12.83 25.66 13.10
N PHE A 572 -11.61 25.83 13.61
CA PHE A 572 -11.24 27.04 14.39
C PHE A 572 -11.43 28.33 13.58
N ASN A 573 -10.94 28.36 12.35
CA ASN A 573 -11.12 29.52 11.46
C ASN A 573 -12.61 29.77 11.21
N ARG A 574 -13.41 28.70 11.08
CA ARG A 574 -14.87 28.82 10.93
C ARG A 574 -15.51 29.35 12.22
N ASP A 575 -15.15 28.82 13.38
CA ASP A 575 -15.69 29.18 14.69
C ASP A 575 -15.38 30.66 15.06
N TRP A 576 -14.39 31.26 14.41
CA TRP A 576 -13.99 32.67 14.54
C TRP A 576 -14.28 33.52 13.28
N ASN A 577 -14.94 32.95 12.27
CA ASN A 577 -15.24 33.59 10.97
C ASN A 577 -14.01 34.25 10.31
N LEU A 578 -12.88 33.55 10.28
CA LEU A 578 -11.62 34.00 9.68
C LEU A 578 -11.53 33.51 8.22
N ASN A 579 -11.47 34.45 7.27
CA ASN A 579 -11.47 34.15 5.82
C ASN A 579 -10.10 34.18 5.17
N THR A 580 -9.11 34.78 5.83
CA THR A 580 -7.73 34.87 5.37
C THR A 580 -6.83 33.99 6.24
N ALA A 581 -5.64 33.67 5.72
CA ALA A 581 -4.61 33.08 6.56
C ALA A 581 -4.35 33.99 7.77
N VAL A 582 -4.29 33.40 8.95
CA VAL A 582 -4.10 34.16 10.19
C VAL A 582 -2.72 34.79 10.18
N THR A 583 -2.65 36.09 9.94
CA THR A 583 -1.42 36.88 9.98
C THR A 583 -1.36 37.71 11.25
N GLY A 584 -0.21 37.74 11.92
CA GLY A 584 0.00 38.51 13.14
C GLY A 584 0.01 37.68 14.42
N THR A 585 0.44 38.31 15.51
CA THR A 585 0.45 37.73 16.86
C THR A 585 -0.97 37.51 17.35
N GLN A 586 -1.25 36.30 17.84
CA GLN A 586 -2.56 35.84 18.26
C GLN A 586 -2.64 35.82 19.79
N LEU A 587 -3.65 36.48 20.37
CA LEU A 587 -3.99 36.41 21.78
C LEU A 587 -5.40 35.83 21.92
N LEU A 588 -5.52 34.65 22.53
CA LEU A 588 -6.79 34.01 22.86
C LEU A 588 -6.93 33.95 24.39
N ALA A 589 -7.84 34.75 24.93
CA ALA A 589 -8.20 34.72 26.35
C ALA A 589 -9.61 34.16 26.52
N GLY A 590 -9.86 33.43 27.59
CA GLY A 590 -11.17 32.87 27.88
C GLY A 590 -11.42 32.66 29.36
N THR A 591 -12.68 32.75 29.75
CA THR A 591 -13.16 32.48 31.11
C THR A 591 -14.53 31.84 31.06
N GLY A 592 -14.88 31.02 32.06
CA GLY A 592 -16.16 30.33 32.04
C GLY A 592 -16.52 29.60 33.33
N LEU A 593 -17.73 29.06 33.35
CA LEU A 593 -18.27 28.24 34.43
C LEU A 593 -18.72 26.88 33.86
N GLU A 594 -18.29 25.80 34.51
CA GLU A 594 -18.65 24.43 34.22
C GLU A 594 -19.43 23.84 35.40
N PHE A 595 -20.69 23.51 35.16
CA PHE A 595 -21.58 22.82 36.07
C PHE A 595 -21.55 21.33 35.75
N ASP A 596 -20.99 20.53 36.65
CA ASP A 596 -20.88 19.07 36.51
C ASP A 596 -21.91 18.40 37.42
N PHE A 597 -22.92 17.77 36.81
CA PHE A 597 -23.98 17.02 37.47
C PHE A 597 -23.62 15.53 37.67
N LYS A 598 -22.32 15.21 37.73
CA LYS A 598 -21.76 13.88 37.95
C LYS A 598 -22.24 12.89 36.89
N THR A 599 -23.10 11.95 37.27
CA THR A 599 -23.60 10.91 36.39
C THR A 599 -24.65 11.38 35.39
N LYS A 600 -25.23 12.58 35.60
CA LYS A 600 -26.30 13.12 34.73
C LYS A 600 -25.81 14.00 33.59
N GLY A 601 -24.53 14.38 33.55
CA GLY A 601 -23.94 15.21 32.49
C GLY A 601 -23.36 16.54 32.99
N ALA A 602 -23.07 17.46 32.08
CA ALA A 602 -22.41 18.72 32.39
C ALA A 602 -22.90 19.86 31.48
N PHE A 603 -22.86 21.08 32.00
CA PHE A 603 -23.19 22.31 31.28
C PHE A 603 -22.07 23.33 31.48
N ALA A 604 -21.59 23.96 30.41
CA ALA A 604 -20.54 24.94 30.44
C ALA A 604 -20.92 26.19 29.65
N TYR A 605 -20.66 27.36 30.23
CA TYR A 605 -20.66 28.65 29.57
C TYR A 605 -19.24 29.19 29.53
N GLN A 606 -18.81 29.67 28.37
CA GLN A 606 -17.48 30.25 28.17
C GLN A 606 -17.60 31.57 27.39
N PHE A 607 -16.89 32.59 27.87
CA PHE A 607 -16.60 33.81 27.15
C PHE A 607 -15.15 33.74 26.67
N GLU A 608 -14.92 34.03 25.39
CA GLU A 608 -13.62 33.98 24.75
C GLU A 608 -13.39 35.26 23.95
N ARG A 609 -12.16 35.80 23.99
CA ARG A 609 -11.71 36.91 23.18
C ARG A 609 -10.50 36.49 22.35
N LEU A 610 -10.53 36.73 21.05
CA LEU A 610 -9.41 36.52 20.14
C LEU A 610 -9.00 37.84 19.51
N ASP A 611 -7.73 38.21 19.67
CA ASP A 611 -7.11 39.33 18.97
C ASP A 611 -5.99 38.79 18.05
N LEU A 612 -5.95 39.24 16.79
CA LEU A 612 -4.96 38.88 15.77
C LEU A 612 -4.23 40.15 15.29
N GLY A 613 -3.20 40.56 16.03
CA GLY A 613 -2.52 41.83 15.81
C GLY A 613 -3.50 43.01 15.76
N THR A 614 -3.41 43.82 14.71
CA THR A 614 -4.35 44.92 14.42
C THR A 614 -5.44 44.56 13.42
N VAL A 615 -5.44 43.32 12.91
CA VAL A 615 -6.23 42.93 11.73
C VAL A 615 -7.61 42.40 12.12
N PHE A 616 -7.75 41.82 13.31
CA PHE A 616 -9.01 41.22 13.79
C PHE A 616 -9.09 41.21 15.31
N ALA A 617 -10.27 41.51 15.85
CA ALA A 617 -10.65 41.32 17.24
C ALA A 617 -12.07 40.71 17.29
N GLY A 618 -12.26 39.66 18.08
CA GLY A 618 -13.54 38.97 18.21
C GLY A 618 -13.87 38.60 19.64
N ASN A 619 -15.15 38.76 20.03
CA ASN A 619 -15.69 38.30 21.29
C ASN A 619 -16.72 37.19 21.03
N ARG A 620 -16.52 36.04 21.66
CA ARG A 620 -17.34 34.85 21.47
C ARG A 620 -17.92 34.37 22.79
N HIS A 621 -19.21 34.16 22.80
CA HIS A 621 -19.92 33.45 23.85
C HIS A 621 -20.20 32.04 23.37
N SER A 622 -19.91 31.01 24.17
CA SER A 622 -20.25 29.63 23.85
C SER A 622 -20.92 28.92 25.02
N ILE A 623 -21.89 28.08 24.68
CA ILE A 623 -22.64 27.24 25.61
C ILE A 623 -22.54 25.80 25.11
N LYS A 624 -22.11 24.89 25.99
CA LYS A 624 -22.04 23.45 25.72
C LYS A 624 -22.70 22.70 26.87
N GLY A 625 -23.74 21.95 26.59
CA GLY A 625 -24.47 21.15 27.57
C GLY A 625 -24.70 19.74 27.07
N GLN A 626 -24.48 18.77 27.95
CA GLN A 626 -24.95 17.41 27.78
C GLN A 626 -25.70 16.99 29.04
N PHE A 627 -26.89 16.43 28.87
CA PHE A 627 -27.67 15.85 29.95
C PHE A 627 -28.13 14.47 29.53
N ARG A 628 -27.90 13.47 30.38
CA ARG A 628 -28.31 12.09 30.14
C ARG A 628 -28.83 11.48 31.41
N ASP A 629 -30.07 11.00 31.37
CA ASP A 629 -30.64 10.11 32.37
C ASP A 629 -31.23 8.86 31.70
N THR A 630 -32.07 8.11 32.42
CA THR A 630 -32.69 6.88 31.89
C THR A 630 -33.71 7.13 30.78
N LYS A 631 -34.30 8.33 30.71
CA LYS A 631 -35.35 8.70 29.76
C LYS A 631 -34.88 9.75 28.76
N TRP A 632 -34.02 10.68 29.14
CA TRP A 632 -33.63 11.84 28.35
C TRP A 632 -32.15 11.79 27.98
N TRP A 633 -31.88 12.18 26.74
CA TRP A 633 -30.56 12.51 26.27
C TRP A 633 -30.65 13.83 25.50
N ILE A 634 -30.04 14.87 26.06
CA ILE A 634 -30.10 16.23 25.54
C ILE A 634 -28.67 16.69 25.30
N VAL A 635 -28.41 17.25 24.13
CA VAL A 635 -27.14 17.88 23.77
C VAL A 635 -27.44 19.28 23.25
N GLN A 636 -26.76 20.28 23.80
CA GLN A 636 -26.89 21.68 23.43
C GLN A 636 -25.51 22.26 23.13
N GLN A 637 -25.36 22.86 21.96
CA GLN A 637 -24.15 23.55 21.55
C GLN A 637 -24.56 24.86 20.87
N ALA A 638 -24.20 26.00 21.46
CA ALA A 638 -24.49 27.30 20.87
C ALA A 638 -23.26 28.20 20.95
N SER A 639 -23.09 29.06 19.95
CA SER A 639 -22.07 30.10 19.97
C SER A 639 -22.57 31.38 19.33
N ALA A 640 -22.19 32.53 19.88
CA ALA A 640 -22.42 33.84 19.31
C ALA A 640 -21.08 34.58 19.28
N LEU A 641 -20.64 34.95 18.08
CA LEU A 641 -19.42 35.70 17.82
C LEU A 641 -19.81 37.07 17.26
N GLU A 642 -19.16 38.09 17.79
CA GLU A 642 -19.09 39.41 17.19
C GLU A 642 -17.63 39.72 16.94
N SER A 643 -17.31 40.15 15.71
CA SER A 643 -15.94 40.44 15.31
C SER A 643 -15.81 41.71 14.50
N GLN A 644 -14.67 42.36 14.70
CA GLN A 644 -14.28 43.59 14.06
C GLN A 644 -12.87 43.40 13.49
N GLY A 645 -12.70 43.59 12.19
CA GLY A 645 -11.42 43.59 11.52
C GLY A 645 -11.21 44.83 10.65
N THR A 646 -10.05 44.90 10.01
CA THR A 646 -9.69 45.99 9.07
C THR A 646 -10.44 45.89 7.75
N LEU A 647 -10.69 44.67 7.27
CA LEU A 647 -11.40 44.41 6.01
C LEU A 647 -12.87 44.08 6.21
N THR A 648 -13.21 43.37 7.29
CA THR A 648 -14.57 42.88 7.52
C THR A 648 -15.03 43.06 8.96
N GLN A 649 -16.34 43.17 9.13
CA GLN A 649 -17.04 43.10 10.41
C GLN A 649 -18.04 41.97 10.34
N SER A 650 -18.17 41.14 11.37
CA SER A 650 -19.08 40.00 11.30
C SER A 650 -19.82 39.71 12.60
N ARG A 651 -21.05 39.26 12.45
CA ARG A 651 -21.85 38.63 13.50
C ARG A 651 -22.13 37.20 13.08
N PHE A 652 -21.65 36.24 13.85
CA PHE A 652 -21.82 34.83 13.55
C PHE A 652 -22.45 34.08 14.72
N THR A 653 -23.66 33.58 14.52
CA THR A 653 -24.39 32.80 15.55
C THR A 653 -24.67 31.39 15.05
N ARG A 654 -24.54 30.43 15.94
CA ARG A 654 -24.67 29.00 15.64
C ARG A 654 -25.37 28.31 16.79
N ASN A 655 -26.20 27.34 16.49
CA ASN A 655 -26.87 26.54 17.51
C ASN A 655 -27.21 25.16 16.98
N ARG A 656 -26.87 24.14 17.76
CA ARG A 656 -27.23 22.75 17.58
C ARG A 656 -27.85 22.22 18.87
N SER A 657 -29.10 21.79 18.77
CA SER A 657 -29.89 21.25 19.88
C SER A 657 -30.38 19.86 19.49
N VAL A 658 -30.03 18.84 20.27
CA VAL A 658 -30.49 17.47 20.08
C VAL A 658 -31.23 17.05 21.34
N VAL A 659 -32.45 16.56 21.17
CA VAL A 659 -33.27 16.03 22.27
C VAL A 659 -33.73 14.65 21.88
N LYS A 660 -33.45 13.64 22.71
CA LYS A 660 -33.92 12.27 22.55
C LYS A 660 -34.60 11.81 23.84
N ARG A 661 -35.79 11.24 23.69
CA ARG A 661 -36.55 10.64 24.79
C ARG A 661 -36.74 9.15 24.56
N HIS A 662 -36.51 8.34 25.59
CA HIS A 662 -36.72 6.89 25.59
C HIS A 662 -37.92 6.52 26.49
N TRP A 663 -38.72 5.54 26.05
CA TRP A 663 -39.75 4.88 26.86
C TRP A 663 -39.80 3.39 26.49
N GLY A 664 -39.31 2.54 27.40
CA GLY A 664 -39.11 1.12 27.13
C GLY A 664 -38.15 0.93 25.96
N LYS A 665 -38.59 0.19 24.93
CA LYS A 665 -37.82 -0.06 23.70
C LYS A 665 -37.98 1.04 22.64
N ASN A 666 -38.80 2.07 22.86
CA ASN A 666 -39.04 3.09 21.85
C ASN A 666 -38.30 4.39 22.19
N TRP A 667 -37.97 5.17 21.17
CA TRP A 667 -37.46 6.52 21.32
C TRP A 667 -37.97 7.45 20.23
N VAL A 668 -38.06 8.73 20.57
CA VAL A 668 -38.21 9.84 19.62
C VAL A 668 -37.07 10.80 19.87
N GLY A 669 -36.55 11.40 18.80
CA GLY A 669 -35.63 12.50 18.90
C GLY A 669 -35.91 13.58 17.88
N GLY A 670 -35.40 14.76 18.20
CA GLY A 670 -35.38 15.91 17.31
C GLY A 670 -34.01 16.59 17.36
N GLU A 671 -33.61 17.14 16.22
CA GLU A 671 -32.42 17.96 16.06
C GLU A 671 -32.84 19.30 15.45
N GLN A 672 -32.33 20.38 16.02
CA GLN A 672 -32.42 21.70 15.42
C GLN A 672 -31.01 22.23 15.26
N ASN A 673 -30.64 22.54 14.03
CA ASN A 673 -29.33 23.07 13.69
C ASN A 673 -29.51 24.34 12.86
N TRP A 674 -28.92 25.45 13.28
CA TRP A 674 -28.97 26.67 12.50
C TRP A 674 -27.69 27.48 12.65
N GLU A 675 -27.36 28.20 11.58
CA GLU A 675 -26.26 29.14 11.52
C GLU A 675 -26.74 30.43 10.86
N ASP A 676 -26.29 31.57 11.38
CA ASP A 676 -26.51 32.87 10.80
C ASP A 676 -25.19 33.63 10.82
N ASN A 677 -24.55 33.71 9.65
CA ASN A 677 -23.31 34.46 9.42
C ASN A 677 -23.63 35.71 8.60
N GLU A 678 -23.51 36.86 9.23
CA GLU A 678 -23.58 38.16 8.58
C GLU A 678 -22.19 38.79 8.59
N GLU A 679 -21.61 38.99 7.42
CA GLU A 679 -20.30 39.60 7.25
C GLU A 679 -20.40 40.79 6.30
N LYS A 680 -19.84 41.92 6.73
CA LYS A 680 -19.84 43.17 5.98
C LYS A 680 -18.42 43.60 5.71
N ASP A 681 -18.21 44.23 4.56
CA ASP A 681 -16.99 45.00 4.30
C ASP A 681 -16.92 46.18 5.27
N ALA A 682 -15.78 46.35 5.94
CA ALA A 682 -15.62 47.33 7.00
C ALA A 682 -15.67 48.78 6.50
N THR A 683 -15.39 49.02 5.21
CA THR A 683 -15.34 50.36 4.60
C THR A 683 -16.70 50.74 3.99
N THR A 684 -17.31 49.82 3.23
CA THR A 684 -18.55 50.08 2.48
C THR A 684 -19.81 49.71 3.25
N GLY A 685 -19.70 48.84 4.27
CA GLY A 685 -20.84 48.30 5.01
C GLY A 685 -21.68 47.29 4.23
N ASN A 686 -21.31 46.98 2.99
CA ASN A 686 -22.01 46.02 2.15
C ASN A 686 -21.77 44.59 2.62
N LEU A 687 -22.77 43.73 2.48
CA LEU A 687 -22.64 42.30 2.79
C LEU A 687 -21.63 41.63 1.84
N SER A 688 -20.74 40.81 2.41
CA SER A 688 -19.81 39.99 1.65
C SER A 688 -20.50 38.75 1.07
N ALA A 689 -19.90 38.15 0.03
CA ALA A 689 -20.37 36.89 -0.55
C ALA A 689 -20.36 35.70 0.44
N LEU A 690 -19.69 35.84 1.60
CA LEU A 690 -19.61 34.83 2.65
C LEU A 690 -20.75 34.95 3.68
N SER A 691 -21.59 35.98 3.56
CA SER A 691 -22.84 36.10 4.30
C SER A 691 -23.81 34.99 3.90
N GLN A 692 -24.11 34.11 4.84
CA GLN A 692 -24.94 32.93 4.62
C GLN A 692 -25.66 32.51 5.90
N ARG A 693 -26.84 31.91 5.74
CA ARG A 693 -27.66 31.42 6.84
C ARG A 693 -28.22 30.05 6.50
N PHE A 694 -28.35 29.18 7.48
CA PHE A 694 -29.16 27.97 7.29
C PHE A 694 -29.97 27.63 8.52
N ARG A 695 -31.09 26.93 8.29
CA ARG A 695 -31.90 26.32 9.34
C ARG A 695 -32.26 24.90 8.92
N GLU A 696 -31.96 23.96 9.77
CA GLU A 696 -32.22 22.54 9.61
C GLU A 696 -33.00 22.00 10.81
N VAL A 697 -34.07 21.27 10.54
CA VAL A 697 -34.88 20.57 11.54
C VAL A 697 -34.91 19.10 11.17
N GLY A 698 -34.52 18.26 12.12
CA GLY A 698 -34.55 16.81 12.03
C GLY A 698 -35.53 16.23 13.05
N LEU A 699 -36.32 15.24 12.63
CA LEU A 699 -37.19 14.45 13.50
C LEU A 699 -36.97 12.98 13.19
N TRP A 700 -36.81 12.15 14.23
CA TRP A 700 -36.68 10.71 14.06
C TRP A 700 -37.34 9.94 15.19
N VAL A 701 -37.75 8.72 14.87
CA VAL A 701 -38.34 7.77 15.81
C VAL A 701 -37.67 6.42 15.62
N GLY A 702 -37.57 5.66 16.69
CA GLY A 702 -37.06 4.30 16.60
C GLY A 702 -37.58 3.38 17.69
N ARG A 703 -37.38 2.09 17.47
CA ARG A 703 -37.80 1.01 18.35
C ARG A 703 -36.78 -0.12 18.33
N GLY A 704 -36.45 -0.67 19.50
CA GLY A 704 -35.60 -1.84 19.68
C GLY A 704 -34.36 -1.60 20.54
N ASP A 705 -33.30 -2.34 20.26
CA ASP A 705 -31.98 -2.20 20.87
C ASP A 705 -30.99 -1.98 19.72
N THR A 706 -30.34 -0.81 19.68
CA THR A 706 -29.41 -0.43 18.61
C THR A 706 -28.21 -1.37 18.49
N THR A 707 -27.92 -2.15 19.53
CA THR A 707 -26.87 -3.18 19.52
C THR A 707 -27.37 -4.54 19.01
N LYS A 708 -28.70 -4.75 18.95
CA LYS A 708 -29.35 -5.96 18.46
C LYS A 708 -30.36 -5.61 17.36
N VAL A 709 -31.65 -5.85 17.58
CA VAL A 709 -32.73 -5.61 16.61
C VAL A 709 -33.33 -4.24 16.84
N PHE A 710 -33.35 -3.40 15.81
CA PHE A 710 -33.94 -2.06 15.88
C PHE A 710 -34.41 -1.57 14.52
N VAL A 711 -35.34 -0.61 14.54
CA VAL A 711 -35.71 0.21 13.38
C VAL A 711 -35.61 1.67 13.82
N GLU A 712 -35.00 2.52 13.01
CA GLU A 712 -34.95 3.96 13.17
C GLU A 712 -35.25 4.62 11.83
N MET A 713 -36.18 5.57 11.82
CA MET A 713 -36.52 6.35 10.64
C MET A 713 -36.58 7.81 11.00
N GLY A 714 -36.24 8.68 10.05
CA GLY A 714 -36.37 10.11 10.27
C GLY A 714 -36.33 10.94 9.02
N TRP A 715 -36.61 12.22 9.23
CA TRP A 715 -36.73 13.24 8.21
C TRP A 715 -35.96 14.48 8.65
N TYR A 716 -35.23 15.08 7.72
CA TYR A 716 -34.56 16.37 7.87
C TYR A 716 -35.04 17.32 6.79
N HIS A 717 -35.33 18.55 7.18
CA HIS A 717 -35.61 19.64 6.27
C HIS A 717 -34.64 20.78 6.52
N ARG A 718 -33.96 21.22 5.46
CA ARG A 718 -32.97 22.29 5.54
C ARG A 718 -33.26 23.38 4.52
N LYS A 719 -33.02 24.61 4.97
CA LYS A 719 -33.17 25.86 4.21
C LYS A 719 -31.84 26.58 4.22
N ASN A 720 -31.28 26.90 3.05
CA ASN A 720 -30.02 27.65 2.93
C ASN A 720 -30.27 29.01 2.26
N ASP A 721 -29.78 30.07 2.88
CA ASP A 721 -29.84 31.43 2.39
C ASP A 721 -28.40 31.93 2.14
N SER A 722 -28.19 32.67 1.04
CA SER A 722 -26.90 33.24 0.65
C SER A 722 -27.13 34.62 0.02
N LEU A 723 -26.07 35.40 -0.16
CA LEU A 723 -26.14 36.75 -0.74
C LEU A 723 -26.64 36.69 -2.20
N GLN A 724 -27.71 37.42 -2.50
CA GLN A 724 -28.30 37.58 -3.84
C GLN A 724 -28.72 39.05 -4.02
N ASN A 725 -28.14 39.74 -5.02
CA ASN A 725 -28.43 41.15 -5.31
C ASN A 725 -28.36 42.04 -4.04
N GLY A 726 -27.31 41.89 -3.23
CA GLY A 726 -27.07 42.69 -2.02
C GLY A 726 -27.89 42.29 -0.78
N ALA A 727 -28.74 41.26 -0.86
CA ALA A 727 -29.52 40.77 0.29
C ALA A 727 -29.38 39.26 0.49
N VAL A 728 -29.34 38.78 1.74
CA VAL A 728 -29.36 37.34 2.02
C VAL A 728 -30.74 36.77 1.72
N ARG A 729 -30.83 35.91 0.69
CA ARG A 729 -32.08 35.30 0.23
C ARG A 729 -31.91 33.78 0.11
N ARG A 730 -33.03 33.07 0.14
CA ARG A 730 -33.08 31.62 -0.06
C ARG A 730 -32.50 31.24 -1.42
N VAL A 731 -31.52 30.34 -1.43
CA VAL A 731 -30.92 29.81 -2.68
C VAL A 731 -31.29 28.36 -2.96
N ASN A 732 -31.52 27.55 -1.90
CA ASN A 732 -31.98 26.18 -2.06
C ASN A 732 -32.65 25.64 -0.78
N THR A 733 -33.41 24.56 -0.95
CA THR A 733 -34.00 23.78 0.15
C THR A 733 -33.71 22.30 -0.06
N SER A 734 -33.67 21.54 1.02
CA SER A 734 -33.52 20.09 0.92
C SER A 734 -34.41 19.33 1.88
N ASN A 735 -34.85 18.16 1.42
CA ASN A 735 -35.56 17.16 2.21
C ASN A 735 -34.77 15.86 2.19
N ARG A 736 -34.49 15.31 3.36
CA ARG A 736 -33.76 14.05 3.52
C ARG A 736 -34.57 13.09 4.38
N PHE A 737 -34.84 11.90 3.85
CA PHE A 737 -35.47 10.78 4.55
C PHE A 737 -34.44 9.69 4.74
N PHE A 738 -34.36 9.13 5.95
CA PHE A 738 -33.46 8.01 6.21
C PHE A 738 -34.17 6.89 6.97
N LEU A 739 -33.71 5.67 6.73
CA LEU A 739 -34.10 4.45 7.42
C LEU A 739 -32.84 3.68 7.79
N LYS A 740 -32.67 3.38 9.07
CA LYS A 740 -31.60 2.54 9.59
C LYS A 740 -32.21 1.42 10.41
N THR A 741 -31.98 0.18 10.01
CA THR A 741 -32.62 -0.95 10.66
C THR A 741 -31.73 -2.19 10.69
N ARG A 742 -31.84 -2.93 11.79
CA ARG A 742 -31.48 -4.34 11.89
C ARG A 742 -32.76 -5.09 12.22
N LEU A 743 -33.46 -5.59 11.20
CA LEU A 743 -34.77 -6.22 11.34
C LEU A 743 -34.68 -7.61 12.00
N LEU A 744 -33.57 -8.32 11.77
CA LEU A 744 -33.34 -9.67 12.26
C LEU A 744 -31.88 -9.82 12.71
N GLN A 745 -31.67 -10.40 13.88
CA GLN A 745 -30.35 -10.82 14.37
C GLN A 745 -30.53 -12.07 15.24
N THR A 746 -30.16 -13.23 14.71
CA THR A 746 -30.14 -14.52 15.41
C THR A 746 -28.77 -15.18 15.26
N ALA A 747 -28.56 -16.36 15.84
CA ALA A 747 -27.34 -17.14 15.60
C ALA A 747 -27.20 -17.64 14.15
N LYS A 748 -28.27 -17.61 13.35
CA LYS A 748 -28.32 -18.15 11.98
C LYS A 748 -28.59 -17.09 10.92
N SER A 749 -29.25 -16.00 11.30
CA SER A 749 -29.85 -15.04 10.38
C SER A 749 -29.56 -13.60 10.78
N ASN A 750 -29.30 -12.74 9.81
CA ASN A 750 -29.02 -11.32 10.03
C ASN A 750 -29.54 -10.51 8.84
N LEU A 751 -30.28 -9.44 9.10
CA LEU A 751 -30.82 -8.53 8.09
C LEU A 751 -30.58 -7.07 8.51
N LEU A 752 -29.66 -6.40 7.81
CA LEU A 752 -29.40 -4.97 7.95
C LEU A 752 -29.90 -4.23 6.72
N LEU A 753 -30.50 -3.07 6.93
CA LEU A 753 -30.86 -2.13 5.87
C LEU A 753 -30.54 -0.70 6.32
N PHE A 754 -29.84 0.01 5.46
CA PHE A 754 -29.67 1.45 5.50
C PHE A 754 -30.22 2.03 4.20
N ALA A 755 -31.01 3.09 4.27
CA ALA A 755 -31.46 3.84 3.11
C ALA A 755 -31.49 5.33 3.45
N ASN A 756 -31.03 6.16 2.53
CA ASN A 756 -31.00 7.61 2.62
C ASN A 756 -31.38 8.20 1.27
N TYR A 757 -32.52 8.88 1.24
CA TYR A 757 -32.99 9.60 0.07
C TYR A 757 -33.01 11.09 0.39
N ARG A 758 -32.36 11.89 -0.45
CA ARG A 758 -32.30 13.34 -0.30
C ARG A 758 -32.63 14.00 -1.64
N ARG A 759 -33.39 15.09 -1.59
CA ARG A 759 -33.67 15.95 -2.75
C ARG A 759 -33.26 17.37 -2.41
N LEU A 760 -32.35 17.93 -3.20
CA LEU A 760 -31.93 19.33 -3.15
C LEU A 760 -32.64 20.11 -4.27
N THR A 761 -33.37 21.16 -3.91
CA THR A 761 -34.15 21.99 -4.84
C THR A 761 -33.58 23.41 -4.83
N TYR A 762 -33.17 23.90 -5.99
CA TYR A 762 -32.64 25.25 -6.17
C TYR A 762 -33.78 26.25 -6.42
N ASN A 763 -33.63 27.48 -5.93
CA ASN A 763 -34.58 28.56 -6.20
C ASN A 763 -34.37 29.19 -7.58
N ASP A 764 -33.18 29.02 -8.16
CA ASP A 764 -32.85 29.44 -9.52
C ASP A 764 -33.43 28.44 -10.53
N ALA A 765 -34.36 28.89 -11.38
CA ALA A 765 -35.02 28.06 -12.38
C ALA A 765 -34.06 27.53 -13.46
N ALA A 766 -32.87 28.11 -13.62
CA ALA A 766 -31.85 27.63 -14.55
C ALA A 766 -31.11 26.39 -14.01
N ARG A 767 -31.24 26.05 -12.71
CA ARG A 767 -30.58 24.90 -12.09
C ARG A 767 -31.58 23.79 -11.78
N PRO A 768 -31.40 22.57 -12.31
CA PRO A 768 -32.29 21.46 -12.02
C PRO A 768 -32.14 20.96 -10.57
N ASP A 769 -33.17 20.33 -10.04
CA ASP A 769 -33.13 19.64 -8.76
C ASP A 769 -32.13 18.49 -8.79
N GLU A 770 -31.45 18.26 -7.66
CA GLU A 770 -30.48 17.19 -7.52
C GLU A 770 -30.97 16.16 -6.48
N PRO A 771 -31.55 15.02 -6.90
CA PRO A 771 -31.89 13.93 -6.00
C PRO A 771 -30.66 13.03 -5.79
N SER A 772 -30.49 12.48 -4.59
CA SER A 772 -29.45 11.50 -4.27
C SER A 772 -30.02 10.35 -3.46
N LEU A 773 -29.64 9.12 -3.81
CA LEU A 773 -29.98 7.91 -3.09
C LEU A 773 -28.71 7.17 -2.68
N ASN A 774 -28.65 6.80 -1.41
CA ASN A 774 -27.66 5.87 -0.87
C ASN A 774 -28.40 4.79 -0.10
N SER A 775 -28.17 3.52 -0.42
CA SER A 775 -28.77 2.43 0.36
C SER A 775 -27.87 1.20 0.39
N ARG A 776 -28.00 0.41 1.45
CA ARG A 776 -27.26 -0.81 1.68
C ARG A 776 -28.13 -1.82 2.40
N LEU A 777 -28.38 -2.97 1.78
CA LEU A 777 -29.07 -4.13 2.35
C LEU A 777 -28.06 -5.27 2.48
N VAL A 778 -27.97 -5.89 3.65
CA VAL A 778 -27.17 -7.09 3.88
C VAL A 778 -28.05 -8.13 4.56
N TYR A 779 -28.21 -9.27 3.90
CA TYR A 779 -29.00 -10.41 4.37
C TYR A 779 -28.16 -11.67 4.39
N ASN A 780 -28.20 -12.39 5.51
CA ASN A 780 -27.55 -13.70 5.66
C ASN A 780 -28.51 -14.63 6.37
N ASP A 781 -28.69 -15.86 5.86
CA ASP A 781 -29.50 -16.88 6.52
C ASP A 781 -29.02 -18.32 6.24
N ARG A 782 -29.36 -19.23 7.16
CA ARG A 782 -29.05 -20.67 7.10
C ARG A 782 -30.32 -21.48 7.40
N TYR A 783 -30.93 -22.03 6.36
CA TYR A 783 -32.17 -22.81 6.45
C TYR A 783 -31.91 -24.31 6.64
N TRP A 784 -32.85 -24.99 7.30
CA TRP A 784 -32.93 -26.46 7.46
C TRP A 784 -31.61 -27.15 7.83
N GLY A 785 -30.90 -26.63 8.84
CA GLY A 785 -29.65 -27.23 9.30
C GLY A 785 -28.49 -27.07 8.32
N GLN A 786 -28.37 -25.88 7.71
CA GLN A 786 -27.33 -25.52 6.72
C GLN A 786 -27.50 -26.16 5.33
N LEU A 787 -28.66 -26.76 5.06
CA LEU A 787 -28.98 -27.32 3.74
C LEU A 787 -29.09 -26.23 2.68
N VAL A 788 -29.67 -25.07 3.01
CA VAL A 788 -29.64 -23.89 2.16
C VAL A 788 -28.98 -22.76 2.93
N GLN A 789 -27.98 -22.12 2.32
CA GLN A 789 -27.35 -20.93 2.87
C GLN A 789 -27.46 -19.82 1.84
N VAL A 790 -27.92 -18.65 2.29
CA VAL A 790 -28.22 -17.50 1.45
C VAL A 790 -27.48 -16.30 2.02
N THR A 791 -26.70 -15.64 1.17
CA THR A 791 -26.09 -14.35 1.47
C THR A 791 -26.42 -13.40 0.33
N THR A 792 -27.06 -12.28 0.65
CA THR A 792 -27.46 -11.25 -0.29
C THR A 792 -26.94 -9.90 0.20
N ALA A 793 -26.27 -9.15 -0.67
CA ALA A 793 -25.90 -7.77 -0.41
C ALA A 793 -26.31 -6.92 -1.61
N VAL A 794 -26.99 -5.80 -1.34
CA VAL A 794 -27.39 -4.82 -2.36
C VAL A 794 -26.96 -3.46 -1.89
N GLU A 795 -26.30 -2.69 -2.75
CA GLU A 795 -25.84 -1.35 -2.44
C GLU A 795 -26.09 -0.43 -3.63
N THR A 796 -26.61 0.76 -3.36
CA THR A 796 -26.69 1.84 -4.34
C THR A 796 -26.04 3.08 -3.77
N ALA A 797 -25.23 3.74 -4.58
CA ALA A 797 -24.55 4.97 -4.21
C ALA A 797 -24.40 5.88 -5.43
N SER A 798 -24.48 7.18 -5.19
CA SER A 798 -24.13 8.19 -6.19
C SER A 798 -22.68 8.63 -5.96
N GLY A 799 -21.87 8.66 -7.02
CA GLY A 799 -20.42 8.90 -6.93
C GLY A 799 -19.84 9.40 -8.24
N THR A 800 -18.54 9.22 -8.39
CA THR A 800 -17.83 9.51 -9.64
C THR A 800 -16.94 8.33 -10.03
N LEU A 801 -16.63 8.25 -11.33
CA LEU A 801 -15.65 7.32 -11.89
C LEU A 801 -14.48 8.13 -12.44
N PRO A 802 -13.24 7.96 -11.93
CA PRO A 802 -12.07 8.53 -12.56
C PRO A 802 -11.85 7.89 -13.95
N GLN A 803 -11.57 8.70 -14.96
CA GLN A 803 -10.97 8.22 -16.20
C GLN A 803 -9.53 7.78 -15.93
N GLN A 804 -9.31 6.47 -15.83
CA GLN A 804 -8.05 5.96 -15.31
C GLN A 804 -6.91 6.17 -16.32
N GLU A 805 -5.83 6.81 -15.87
CA GLU A 805 -4.58 6.98 -16.64
C GLU A 805 -3.50 6.06 -16.07
N PHE A 806 -2.70 5.47 -16.96
CA PHE A 806 -1.58 4.61 -16.58
C PHE A 806 -0.48 4.63 -17.62
N THR A 807 0.69 4.13 -17.23
CA THR A 807 1.84 3.90 -18.11
C THR A 807 2.53 2.57 -17.77
N TYR A 808 3.44 2.13 -18.64
CA TYR A 808 4.29 0.98 -18.44
C TYR A 808 5.74 1.41 -18.21
N LEU A 809 6.41 0.76 -17.26
CA LEU A 809 7.84 0.94 -17.00
C LEU A 809 8.57 -0.37 -17.25
N GLU A 810 9.69 -0.29 -17.95
CA GLU A 810 10.56 -1.45 -18.19
C GLU A 810 11.28 -1.87 -16.89
N VAL A 811 11.34 -3.17 -16.66
CA VAL A 811 12.02 -3.84 -15.56
C VAL A 811 12.75 -5.08 -16.09
N ASN A 812 13.65 -5.65 -15.29
CA ASN A 812 14.33 -6.88 -15.69
C ASN A 812 13.33 -8.01 -15.95
N ALA A 813 13.60 -8.83 -16.98
CA ALA A 813 12.79 -10.00 -17.30
C ALA A 813 12.55 -10.89 -16.07
N GLY A 814 11.29 -11.24 -15.83
CA GLY A 814 10.83 -12.02 -14.69
C GLY A 814 10.49 -11.21 -13.43
N GLN A 815 10.74 -9.89 -13.43
CA GLN A 815 10.25 -8.96 -12.39
C GLN A 815 8.99 -8.20 -12.84
N GLY A 816 8.69 -8.20 -14.15
CA GLY A 816 7.49 -7.59 -14.72
C GLY A 816 6.32 -8.57 -14.81
N VAL A 817 5.24 -8.09 -15.43
CA VAL A 817 4.05 -8.89 -15.76
C VAL A 817 3.63 -8.69 -17.22
N TYR A 818 4.01 -7.58 -17.83
CA TYR A 818 3.63 -7.22 -19.18
C TYR A 818 4.81 -7.36 -20.15
N MET A 819 4.48 -7.53 -21.42
CA MET A 819 5.40 -7.45 -22.56
C MET A 819 4.82 -6.48 -23.60
N TRP A 820 5.68 -5.88 -24.42
CA TRP A 820 5.28 -5.00 -25.52
C TRP A 820 5.45 -5.73 -26.86
N ASN A 821 4.47 -5.58 -27.75
CA ASN A 821 4.54 -6.00 -29.15
C ASN A 821 4.12 -4.81 -30.02
N ASP A 822 4.98 -4.38 -30.94
CA ASP A 822 4.66 -3.32 -31.91
C ASP A 822 3.69 -3.87 -32.98
N TYR A 823 2.40 -3.61 -32.79
CA TYR A 823 1.34 -4.12 -33.66
C TYR A 823 1.16 -3.26 -34.91
N ASN A 824 1.50 -1.98 -34.84
CA ASN A 824 1.31 -1.02 -35.94
C ASN A 824 2.61 -0.69 -36.71
N GLY A 825 3.77 -1.11 -36.20
CA GLY A 825 5.08 -0.94 -36.82
C GLY A 825 5.66 0.48 -36.74
N ASN A 826 5.15 1.33 -35.83
CA ASN A 826 5.55 2.74 -35.74
C ASN A 826 6.73 3.00 -34.79
N GLY A 827 7.21 1.97 -34.05
CA GLY A 827 8.32 2.08 -33.11
C GLY A 827 8.04 2.95 -31.88
N ILE A 828 6.78 3.30 -31.62
CA ILE A 828 6.33 4.07 -30.45
C ILE A 828 5.53 3.13 -29.55
N GLN A 829 5.93 3.02 -28.29
CA GLN A 829 5.19 2.22 -27.32
C GLN A 829 3.84 2.86 -27.00
N GLU A 830 2.77 2.25 -27.48
CA GLU A 830 1.39 2.66 -27.19
C GLU A 830 0.80 1.83 -26.06
N LEU A 831 -0.02 2.46 -25.19
CA LEU A 831 -0.61 1.81 -24.01
C LEU A 831 -1.45 0.56 -24.36
N GLN A 832 -1.96 0.51 -25.59
CA GLN A 832 -2.78 -0.60 -26.09
C GLN A 832 -1.97 -1.69 -26.80
N GLU A 833 -0.65 -1.64 -26.78
CA GLU A 833 0.23 -2.68 -27.36
C GLU A 833 0.85 -3.62 -26.32
N PHE A 834 0.62 -3.35 -25.04
CA PHE A 834 1.13 -4.17 -23.95
C PHE A 834 0.18 -5.34 -23.65
N GLU A 835 0.75 -6.54 -23.53
CA GLU A 835 0.04 -7.76 -23.22
C GLU A 835 0.59 -8.42 -21.95
N VAL A 836 -0.23 -9.23 -21.27
CA VAL A 836 0.25 -10.02 -20.13
C VAL A 836 1.21 -11.09 -20.66
N ALA A 837 2.45 -11.10 -20.14
CA ALA A 837 3.48 -12.01 -20.58
C ALA A 837 3.18 -13.46 -20.13
N PRO A 838 3.07 -14.44 -21.04
CA PRO A 838 2.76 -15.84 -20.71
C PRO A 838 3.99 -16.59 -20.17
N PHE A 839 5.19 -16.08 -20.44
CA PHE A 839 6.45 -16.65 -19.98
C PHE A 839 7.28 -15.62 -19.20
N PRO A 840 8.00 -16.03 -18.13
CA PRO A 840 8.77 -15.11 -17.30
C PRO A 840 9.84 -14.31 -18.05
N ASP A 841 10.46 -14.87 -19.09
CA ASP A 841 11.50 -14.20 -19.88
C ASP A 841 10.97 -13.03 -20.72
N LEU A 842 9.67 -13.03 -21.01
CA LEU A 842 8.99 -11.95 -21.75
C LEU A 842 8.44 -10.86 -20.82
N ALA A 843 8.30 -11.14 -19.52
CA ALA A 843 7.70 -10.25 -18.54
C ALA A 843 8.66 -9.12 -18.13
N LYS A 844 8.78 -8.11 -19.00
CA LYS A 844 9.73 -6.99 -18.91
C LYS A 844 9.11 -5.66 -18.52
N TYR A 845 7.79 -5.58 -18.31
CA TYR A 845 7.13 -4.31 -17.99
C TYR A 845 6.19 -4.43 -16.79
N VAL A 846 6.07 -3.32 -16.05
CA VAL A 846 5.11 -3.14 -14.95
C VAL A 846 4.18 -1.98 -15.25
N ARG A 847 2.91 -2.08 -14.86
CA ARG A 847 1.91 -1.03 -15.07
C ARG A 847 1.82 -0.12 -13.85
N VAL A 848 1.94 1.19 -14.04
CA VAL A 848 1.96 2.21 -12.99
C VAL A 848 0.85 3.24 -13.22
N PHE A 849 0.21 3.68 -12.14
CA PHE A 849 -0.83 4.70 -12.17
C PHE A 849 -0.27 6.09 -12.50
N LEU A 850 -1.00 6.83 -13.33
CA LEU A 850 -0.77 8.27 -13.53
C LEU A 850 -1.84 9.08 -12.77
N PRO A 851 -1.50 10.28 -12.28
CA PRO A 851 -2.45 11.11 -11.55
C PRO A 851 -3.55 11.67 -12.47
N ASN A 852 -4.77 11.13 -12.37
CA ASN A 852 -5.92 11.59 -13.13
C ASN A 852 -6.58 12.85 -12.52
N GLN A 853 -7.20 13.69 -13.37
CA GLN A 853 -7.95 14.89 -13.02
C GLN A 853 -9.44 14.85 -13.43
N ILE A 854 -9.86 13.90 -14.26
CA ILE A 854 -11.23 13.88 -14.82
C ILE A 854 -12.08 12.83 -14.13
N PHE A 855 -13.13 13.30 -13.44
CA PHE A 855 -14.11 12.47 -12.74
C PHE A 855 -15.48 12.62 -13.39
N VAL A 856 -16.04 11.50 -13.89
CA VAL A 856 -17.38 11.49 -14.50
C VAL A 856 -18.40 11.09 -13.44
N LYS A 857 -19.50 11.83 -13.31
CA LYS A 857 -20.57 11.52 -12.34
C LYS A 857 -21.28 10.22 -12.70
N THR A 858 -21.42 9.32 -11.74
CA THR A 858 -22.03 8.00 -11.92
C THR A 858 -23.03 7.64 -10.84
N HIS A 859 -23.99 6.81 -11.20
CA HIS A 859 -24.77 6.01 -10.27
C HIS A 859 -24.19 4.60 -10.20
N GLN A 860 -23.87 4.14 -9.00
CA GLN A 860 -23.28 2.83 -8.75
C GLN A 860 -24.32 1.90 -8.13
N ASN A 861 -24.49 0.71 -8.68
CA ASN A 861 -25.26 -0.38 -8.10
C ASN A 861 -24.37 -1.59 -7.91
N LYS A 862 -24.33 -2.10 -6.69
CA LYS A 862 -23.70 -3.38 -6.38
C LYS A 862 -24.75 -4.37 -5.94
N PHE A 863 -24.70 -5.56 -6.52
CA PHE A 863 -25.51 -6.69 -6.09
C PHE A 863 -24.61 -7.91 -5.96
N SER A 864 -24.72 -8.62 -4.84
CA SER A 864 -23.98 -9.85 -4.57
C SER A 864 -24.92 -10.87 -3.96
N GLN A 865 -25.07 -12.01 -4.60
CA GLN A 865 -25.86 -13.14 -4.16
C GLN A 865 -24.99 -14.40 -4.11
N SER A 866 -24.95 -15.05 -2.96
CA SER A 866 -24.40 -16.39 -2.79
C SER A 866 -25.51 -17.33 -2.32
N LEU A 867 -25.65 -18.46 -3.02
CA LEU A 867 -26.60 -19.52 -2.69
C LEU A 867 -25.84 -20.84 -2.64
N ILE A 868 -25.89 -21.50 -1.49
CA ILE A 868 -25.32 -22.83 -1.30
C ILE A 868 -26.44 -23.80 -1.02
N LEU A 869 -26.51 -24.87 -1.83
CA LEU A 869 -27.35 -26.04 -1.58
C LEU A 869 -26.44 -27.19 -1.14
N ASN A 870 -26.55 -27.58 0.13
CA ASN A 870 -25.77 -28.65 0.77
C ASN A 870 -26.65 -29.81 1.28
N PRO A 871 -27.21 -30.66 0.40
CA PRO A 871 -27.88 -31.90 0.78
C PRO A 871 -26.99 -32.95 1.49
N ALA A 872 -25.68 -32.73 1.63
CA ALA A 872 -24.77 -33.69 2.27
C ALA A 872 -25.15 -34.02 3.72
N THR A 873 -25.96 -33.18 4.37
CA THR A 873 -26.58 -33.47 5.69
C THR A 873 -27.46 -34.73 5.66
N TRP A 874 -27.94 -35.15 4.49
CA TRP A 874 -28.76 -36.36 4.31
C TRP A 874 -27.97 -37.62 3.98
N ILE A 875 -26.65 -37.63 4.20
CA ILE A 875 -25.81 -38.78 3.85
C ILE A 875 -26.21 -40.06 4.59
N ASN A 876 -26.85 -39.96 5.75
CA ASN A 876 -27.35 -41.11 6.51
C ASN A 876 -28.86 -41.36 6.31
N ALA A 877 -29.53 -40.57 5.46
CA ALA A 877 -30.93 -40.79 5.12
C ALA A 877 -31.10 -42.00 4.17
N LYS A 878 -32.34 -42.47 3.99
CA LYS A 878 -32.71 -43.54 3.05
C LYS A 878 -33.52 -42.98 1.87
N GLY A 879 -33.61 -43.74 0.79
CA GLY A 879 -34.42 -43.41 -0.39
C GLY A 879 -33.92 -42.16 -1.13
N PHE A 880 -34.85 -41.32 -1.60
CA PHE A 880 -34.56 -40.13 -2.44
C PHE A 880 -33.59 -39.12 -1.79
N LYS A 881 -33.67 -38.92 -0.46
CA LYS A 881 -32.76 -38.02 0.27
C LYS A 881 -31.30 -38.48 0.21
N LYS A 882 -31.06 -39.80 0.18
CA LYS A 882 -29.72 -40.37 0.02
C LYS A 882 -29.15 -40.05 -1.36
N LEU A 883 -29.97 -40.17 -2.42
CA LEU A 883 -29.57 -39.81 -3.78
C LEU A 883 -29.17 -38.32 -3.85
N LEU A 884 -30.00 -37.43 -3.30
CA LEU A 884 -29.70 -36.00 -3.26
C LEU A 884 -28.45 -35.67 -2.44
N SER A 885 -28.10 -36.45 -1.41
CA SER A 885 -26.91 -36.23 -0.59
C SER A 885 -25.58 -36.29 -1.38
N HIS A 886 -25.60 -36.87 -2.57
CA HIS A 886 -24.45 -36.89 -3.48
C HIS A 886 -24.28 -35.57 -4.24
N PHE A 887 -25.31 -34.74 -4.33
CA PHE A 887 -25.26 -33.46 -5.01
C PHE A 887 -24.91 -32.32 -4.04
N TYR A 888 -24.17 -31.35 -4.54
CA TYR A 888 -23.89 -30.08 -3.86
C TYR A 888 -23.90 -28.99 -4.92
N ASN A 889 -24.53 -27.85 -4.67
CA ASN A 889 -24.55 -26.74 -5.61
C ASN A 889 -24.11 -25.43 -4.93
N GLN A 890 -23.31 -24.66 -5.65
CA GLN A 890 -22.88 -23.34 -5.23
C GLN A 890 -23.08 -22.36 -6.38
N THR A 891 -23.97 -21.39 -6.16
CA THR A 891 -24.20 -20.28 -7.07
C THR A 891 -23.67 -19.01 -6.43
N ALA A 892 -22.87 -18.25 -7.18
CA ALA A 892 -22.46 -16.91 -6.82
C ALA A 892 -22.73 -15.99 -8.00
N PHE A 893 -23.37 -14.86 -7.74
CA PHE A 893 -23.55 -13.79 -8.71
C PHE A 893 -23.17 -12.46 -8.08
N THR A 894 -22.28 -11.73 -8.71
CA THR A 894 -21.84 -10.40 -8.27
C THR A 894 -21.86 -9.46 -9.45
N ILE A 895 -22.39 -8.26 -9.26
CA ILE A 895 -22.37 -7.19 -10.26
C ILE A 895 -22.07 -5.86 -9.56
N ASP A 896 -21.12 -5.10 -10.09
CA ASP A 896 -20.83 -3.70 -9.76
C ASP A 896 -20.96 -2.89 -11.04
N GLN A 897 -22.07 -2.19 -11.18
CA GLN A 897 -22.44 -1.43 -12.36
C GLN A 897 -22.34 0.06 -12.06
N LYS A 898 -21.66 0.82 -12.92
CA LYS A 898 -21.50 2.27 -12.85
C LYS A 898 -22.04 2.90 -14.13
N THR A 899 -23.18 3.56 -14.04
CA THR A 899 -23.81 4.26 -15.16
C THR A 899 -23.63 5.76 -15.02
N GLN A 900 -23.46 6.46 -16.13
CA GLN A 900 -23.40 7.92 -16.17
C GLN A 900 -24.71 8.50 -15.63
N ARG A 901 -24.59 9.50 -14.76
CA ARG A 901 -25.76 10.16 -14.19
C ARG A 901 -26.26 11.24 -15.15
N VAL A 902 -27.45 11.04 -15.72
CA VAL A 902 -28.15 12.00 -16.59
C VAL A 902 -29.50 12.35 -15.99
N GLY A 903 -29.69 13.61 -15.60
CA GLY A 903 -30.94 14.11 -15.01
C GLY A 903 -31.28 13.50 -13.63
N GLU A 904 -32.58 13.34 -13.37
CA GLU A 904 -33.14 12.92 -12.07
C GLU A 904 -33.36 11.39 -11.93
N ARG A 905 -33.14 10.60 -12.99
CA ARG A 905 -33.49 9.16 -12.99
C ARG A 905 -32.43 8.33 -12.26
N PHE A 906 -32.86 7.55 -11.27
CA PHE A 906 -32.04 6.50 -10.66
C PHE A 906 -32.21 5.20 -11.42
N HIS A 907 -31.12 4.70 -12.03
CA HIS A 907 -31.08 3.35 -12.54
C HIS A 907 -30.81 2.42 -11.35
N LEU A 908 -31.86 1.90 -10.71
CA LEU A 908 -31.73 1.04 -9.52
C LEU A 908 -31.67 -0.45 -9.84
N ASN A 909 -32.02 -0.83 -11.06
CA ASN A 909 -31.98 -2.22 -11.50
C ASN A 909 -30.53 -2.58 -11.85
N PRO A 910 -29.84 -3.42 -11.06
CA PRO A 910 -28.47 -3.81 -11.37
C PRO A 910 -28.40 -4.79 -12.56
N PHE A 911 -29.54 -5.26 -13.06
CA PHE A 911 -29.64 -6.20 -14.18
C PHE A 911 -30.03 -5.52 -15.51
N ASP A 912 -30.19 -4.20 -15.52
CA ASP A 912 -30.48 -3.45 -16.73
C ASP A 912 -29.19 -3.29 -17.56
N PRO A 913 -29.12 -3.83 -18.80
CA PRO A 913 -27.93 -3.75 -19.63
C PRO A 913 -27.57 -2.33 -20.10
N GLY A 914 -28.49 -1.34 -19.98
CA GLY A 914 -28.32 0.10 -20.21
C GLY A 914 -27.07 0.53 -20.99
N SER A 915 -27.03 0.25 -22.30
CA SER A 915 -25.77 0.18 -23.06
C SER A 915 -25.09 1.53 -23.31
N GLU A 916 -25.85 2.61 -23.51
CA GLU A 916 -25.27 3.90 -23.94
C GLU A 916 -24.59 4.68 -22.81
N ASN A 917 -25.06 4.54 -21.56
CA ASN A 917 -24.56 5.31 -20.41
C ASN A 917 -23.71 4.44 -19.46
N LEU A 918 -23.41 3.18 -19.78
CA LEU A 918 -22.61 2.31 -18.93
C LEU A 918 -21.13 2.70 -19.03
N LEU A 919 -20.56 3.23 -17.95
CA LEU A 919 -19.15 3.64 -17.93
C LEU A 919 -18.23 2.58 -17.34
N GLY A 920 -18.73 1.77 -16.41
CA GLY A 920 -17.96 0.68 -15.81
C GLY A 920 -18.84 -0.47 -15.36
N LEU A 921 -18.33 -1.69 -15.52
CA LEU A 921 -19.04 -2.91 -15.15
C LEU A 921 -18.05 -3.94 -14.63
N ASN A 922 -18.39 -4.59 -13.53
CA ASN A 922 -17.75 -5.84 -13.11
C ASN A 922 -18.84 -6.83 -12.73
N GLU A 923 -19.13 -7.75 -13.63
CA GLU A 923 -20.15 -8.79 -13.48
C GLU A 923 -19.49 -10.17 -13.49
N SER A 924 -19.90 -11.02 -12.55
CA SER A 924 -19.44 -12.40 -12.45
C SER A 924 -20.59 -13.29 -11.96
N PHE A 925 -21.04 -14.21 -12.81
CA PHE A 925 -21.94 -15.30 -12.49
C PHE A 925 -21.17 -16.62 -12.50
N ARG A 926 -21.27 -17.41 -11.43
CA ARG A 926 -20.66 -18.74 -11.33
C ARG A 926 -21.62 -19.72 -10.66
N ASN A 927 -22.03 -20.76 -11.36
CA ASN A 927 -22.73 -21.90 -10.78
C ASN A 927 -21.87 -23.15 -10.88
N SER A 928 -21.58 -23.81 -9.76
CA SER A 928 -20.91 -25.11 -9.74
C SER A 928 -21.81 -26.16 -9.12
N LEU A 929 -22.20 -27.15 -9.93
CA LEU A 929 -22.92 -28.36 -9.51
C LEU A 929 -21.92 -29.51 -9.36
N PHE A 930 -21.89 -30.10 -8.18
CA PHE A 930 -21.02 -31.21 -7.85
C PHE A 930 -21.85 -32.46 -7.61
N PHE A 931 -21.39 -33.59 -8.13
CA PHE A 931 -21.81 -34.93 -7.76
C PHE A 931 -20.63 -35.62 -7.07
N ASN A 932 -20.87 -36.24 -5.91
CA ASN A 932 -19.85 -36.84 -5.06
C ASN A 932 -18.71 -35.86 -4.71
N ARG A 933 -19.06 -34.63 -4.29
CA ARG A 933 -18.08 -33.58 -3.92
C ARG A 933 -17.05 -34.11 -2.92
N GLY A 934 -15.77 -33.91 -3.24
CA GLY A 934 -14.65 -34.32 -2.38
C GLY A 934 -14.36 -35.83 -2.36
N ARG A 935 -15.05 -36.63 -3.17
CA ARG A 935 -14.73 -38.05 -3.40
C ARG A 935 -14.03 -38.18 -4.76
N GLN A 936 -13.29 -39.27 -4.95
CA GLN A 936 -12.69 -39.60 -6.26
C GLN A 936 -13.45 -40.74 -6.97
N LEU A 937 -14.57 -41.20 -6.42
CA LEU A 937 -15.39 -42.25 -7.02
C LEU A 937 -16.57 -41.63 -7.78
N HIS A 938 -16.47 -41.60 -9.12
CA HIS A 938 -17.47 -40.94 -10.00
C HIS A 938 -17.82 -39.54 -9.49
N SER A 939 -16.81 -38.69 -9.33
CA SER A 939 -17.01 -37.29 -9.00
C SER A 939 -17.15 -36.49 -10.28
N MET A 940 -18.15 -35.63 -10.33
CA MET A 940 -18.43 -34.80 -11.50
C MET A 940 -18.67 -33.38 -11.01
N THR A 941 -18.04 -32.41 -11.65
CA THR A 941 -18.27 -30.99 -11.41
C THR A 941 -18.63 -30.35 -12.73
N TYR A 942 -19.82 -29.78 -12.80
CA TYR A 942 -20.23 -28.92 -13.90
C TYR A 942 -20.20 -27.48 -13.41
N THR A 943 -19.45 -26.61 -14.09
CA THR A 943 -19.36 -25.18 -13.80
C THR A 943 -19.81 -24.36 -14.99
N TYR A 944 -20.78 -23.47 -14.77
CA TYR A 944 -21.15 -22.42 -15.72
C TYR A 944 -20.63 -21.09 -15.19
N LEU A 945 -19.87 -20.38 -16.02
CA LEU A 945 -19.19 -19.13 -15.68
C LEU A 945 -19.53 -18.07 -16.73
N VAL A 946 -19.93 -16.89 -16.27
CA VAL A 946 -20.03 -15.68 -17.09
C VAL A 946 -19.30 -14.56 -16.35
N THR A 947 -18.34 -13.93 -17.00
CA THR A 947 -17.68 -12.74 -16.48
C THR A 947 -17.73 -11.63 -17.52
N LYS A 948 -18.09 -10.42 -17.12
CA LYS A 948 -18.12 -9.25 -17.98
C LYS A 948 -17.47 -8.08 -17.26
N VAL A 949 -16.44 -7.51 -17.84
CA VAL A 949 -15.67 -6.41 -17.26
C VAL A 949 -15.61 -5.28 -18.28
N ARG A 950 -16.10 -4.10 -17.90
CA ARG A 950 -15.95 -2.86 -18.66
C ARG A 950 -15.22 -1.83 -17.83
N THR A 951 -14.16 -1.25 -18.40
CA THR A 951 -13.32 -0.23 -17.76
C THR A 951 -13.29 1.03 -18.61
N LEU A 952 -13.30 2.20 -17.96
CA LEU A 952 -13.18 3.50 -18.60
C LEU A 952 -11.76 4.03 -18.41
N LEU A 953 -11.00 4.09 -19.51
CA LEU A 953 -9.66 4.67 -19.56
C LEU A 953 -9.73 6.07 -20.16
N SER A 954 -8.68 6.87 -19.98
CA SER A 954 -8.53 8.15 -20.68
C SER A 954 -8.55 8.01 -22.20
N VAL A 955 -8.13 6.85 -22.69
CA VAL A 955 -8.03 6.48 -24.11
C VAL A 955 -9.24 5.71 -24.63
N GLY A 956 -10.38 5.74 -23.94
CA GLY A 956 -11.62 5.03 -24.33
C GLY A 956 -11.99 3.88 -23.40
N SER A 957 -13.17 3.27 -23.62
CA SER A 957 -13.59 2.12 -22.82
C SER A 957 -13.08 0.80 -23.41
N GLN A 958 -12.78 -0.15 -22.51
CA GLN A 958 -12.41 -1.52 -22.85
C GLN A 958 -13.36 -2.48 -22.16
N GLU A 959 -13.95 -3.40 -22.92
CA GLU A 959 -14.88 -4.43 -22.47
C GLU A 959 -14.36 -5.83 -22.79
N ASN A 960 -14.32 -6.69 -21.79
CA ASN A 960 -14.00 -8.11 -21.91
C ASN A 960 -15.15 -8.95 -21.38
N GLN A 961 -15.62 -9.92 -22.16
CA GLN A 961 -16.65 -10.86 -21.75
C GLN A 961 -16.14 -12.30 -21.94
N LEU A 962 -16.40 -13.17 -20.97
CA LEU A 962 -16.15 -14.60 -21.07
C LEU A 962 -17.41 -15.35 -20.64
N ARG A 963 -17.86 -16.29 -21.46
CA ARG A 963 -18.89 -17.27 -21.13
C ARG A 963 -18.27 -18.64 -21.25
N SER A 964 -18.44 -19.51 -20.27
CA SER A 964 -17.82 -20.84 -20.25
C SER A 964 -18.70 -21.89 -19.59
N HIS A 965 -18.86 -23.02 -20.27
CA HIS A 965 -19.37 -24.27 -19.73
C HIS A 965 -18.18 -25.21 -19.51
N GLN A 966 -18.00 -25.69 -18.29
CA GLN A 966 -16.90 -26.56 -17.91
C GLN A 966 -17.44 -27.83 -17.27
N LEU A 967 -16.99 -28.98 -17.77
CA LEU A 967 -17.28 -30.27 -17.20
C LEU A 967 -15.98 -30.92 -16.73
N GLN A 968 -15.93 -31.34 -15.48
CA GLN A 968 -14.82 -32.09 -14.90
C GLN A 968 -15.36 -33.40 -14.35
N TYR A 969 -14.76 -34.52 -14.74
CA TYR A 969 -15.10 -35.85 -14.25
C TYR A 969 -13.84 -36.53 -13.70
N ALA A 970 -13.97 -37.18 -12.55
CA ALA A 970 -12.91 -37.93 -11.90
C ALA A 970 -13.41 -39.29 -11.40
N HIS A 971 -12.76 -40.37 -11.80
CA HIS A 971 -13.08 -41.72 -11.36
C HIS A 971 -11.83 -42.52 -11.01
N LEU A 972 -11.73 -42.88 -9.74
CA LEU A 972 -10.70 -43.73 -9.17
C LEU A 972 -11.13 -45.19 -9.24
N TRP A 973 -10.56 -45.92 -10.19
CA TRP A 973 -10.74 -47.34 -10.38
C TRP A 973 -9.68 -48.14 -9.61
N ARG A 974 -10.13 -49.16 -8.86
CA ARG A 974 -9.29 -50.07 -8.05
C ARG A 974 -8.24 -49.36 -7.17
N LYS A 975 -8.54 -48.13 -6.72
CA LYS A 975 -7.64 -47.27 -5.93
C LYS A 975 -6.28 -46.94 -6.56
N THR A 976 -6.08 -47.25 -7.85
CA THR A 976 -4.79 -47.15 -8.56
C THR A 976 -4.88 -46.42 -9.88
N TRP A 977 -6.02 -46.43 -10.57
CA TRP A 977 -6.18 -45.71 -11.84
C TRP A 977 -7.16 -44.57 -11.66
N LEU A 978 -6.72 -43.33 -11.80
CA LEU A 978 -7.56 -42.15 -11.78
C LEU A 978 -7.77 -41.63 -13.19
N PHE A 979 -8.98 -41.81 -13.69
CA PHE A 979 -9.43 -41.25 -14.96
C PHE A 979 -10.02 -39.88 -14.71
N ASN A 980 -9.41 -38.86 -15.31
CA ASN A 980 -9.93 -37.50 -15.34
C ASN A 980 -10.33 -37.15 -16.76
N PHE A 981 -11.41 -36.39 -16.88
CA PHE A 981 -11.85 -35.85 -18.15
C PHE A 981 -12.34 -34.44 -17.92
N GLU A 982 -11.72 -33.49 -18.61
CA GLU A 982 -12.12 -32.09 -18.58
C GLU A 982 -12.60 -31.68 -19.98
N SER A 983 -13.71 -30.96 -20.05
CA SER A 983 -14.25 -30.42 -21.29
C SER A 983 -14.68 -28.99 -21.05
N SER A 984 -14.38 -28.09 -21.98
CA SER A 984 -14.86 -26.72 -21.91
C SER A 984 -15.37 -26.22 -23.26
N TRP A 985 -16.45 -25.43 -23.20
CA TRP A 985 -16.97 -24.66 -24.34
C TRP A 985 -17.08 -23.22 -23.87
N SER A 986 -16.44 -22.30 -24.56
CA SER A 986 -16.39 -20.92 -24.15
C SER A 986 -16.46 -19.95 -25.32
N SER A 987 -17.03 -18.78 -25.07
CA SER A 987 -16.97 -17.62 -25.97
C SER A 987 -16.33 -16.47 -25.19
N SER A 988 -15.32 -15.84 -25.78
CA SER A 988 -14.62 -14.68 -25.22
C SER A 988 -14.69 -13.53 -26.20
N THR A 989 -15.13 -12.35 -25.75
CA THR A 989 -15.14 -11.13 -26.55
C THR A 989 -14.25 -10.07 -25.93
N GLY A 990 -13.51 -9.34 -26.76
CA GLY A 990 -12.77 -8.14 -26.40
C GLY A 990 -13.23 -7.00 -27.29
N ILE A 991 -13.54 -5.85 -26.70
CA ILE A 991 -13.98 -4.64 -27.41
C ILE A 991 -13.23 -3.44 -26.82
N SER A 992 -12.64 -2.62 -27.69
CA SER A 992 -11.98 -1.36 -27.38
C SER A 992 -12.53 -0.27 -28.31
N ASP A 993 -12.90 0.89 -27.74
CA ASP A 993 -13.48 2.00 -28.52
C ASP A 993 -12.47 2.60 -29.51
N ASN A 994 -11.20 2.72 -29.10
CA ASN A 994 -10.18 3.49 -29.81
C ASN A 994 -9.05 2.63 -30.39
N PHE A 995 -9.16 1.31 -30.35
CA PHE A 995 -8.15 0.40 -30.92
C PHE A 995 -8.80 -0.86 -31.47
N ALA A 996 -9.27 -0.76 -32.72
CA ALA A 996 -10.00 -1.84 -33.39
C ALA A 996 -9.21 -3.16 -33.47
N ALA A 997 -7.87 -3.11 -33.50
CA ALA A 997 -7.02 -4.30 -33.52
C ALA A 997 -7.14 -5.20 -32.26
N ARG A 998 -7.67 -4.67 -31.14
CA ARG A 998 -7.98 -5.46 -29.93
C ARG A 998 -9.38 -6.08 -29.95
N ASN A 999 -10.19 -5.80 -30.97
CA ASN A 999 -11.55 -6.31 -31.04
C ASN A 999 -11.56 -7.75 -31.56
N PHE A 1000 -12.11 -8.69 -30.78
CA PHE A 1000 -12.22 -10.08 -31.17
C PHE A 1000 -13.46 -10.75 -30.57
N GLU A 1001 -13.95 -11.80 -31.23
CA GLU A 1001 -14.93 -12.73 -30.69
C GLU A 1001 -14.45 -14.16 -30.92
N LEU A 1002 -13.93 -14.77 -29.86
CA LEU A 1002 -13.31 -16.09 -29.88
C LEU A 1002 -14.25 -17.15 -29.33
N GLU A 1003 -14.68 -18.08 -30.18
CA GLU A 1003 -15.27 -19.34 -29.74
C GLU A 1003 -14.18 -20.38 -29.54
N ALA A 1004 -14.18 -21.02 -28.37
CA ALA A 1004 -13.22 -22.04 -28.00
C ALA A 1004 -13.89 -23.31 -27.50
N THR A 1005 -13.42 -24.46 -27.98
CA THR A 1005 -13.79 -25.78 -27.48
C THR A 1005 -12.55 -26.54 -27.05
N GLN A 1006 -12.62 -27.26 -25.94
CA GLN A 1006 -11.49 -27.96 -25.34
C GLN A 1006 -11.93 -29.33 -24.81
N TRP A 1007 -11.13 -30.35 -25.09
CA TRP A 1007 -11.31 -31.71 -24.57
C TRP A 1007 -9.97 -32.21 -24.02
N LEU A 1008 -9.93 -32.60 -22.74
CA LEU A 1008 -8.73 -33.00 -22.02
C LEU A 1008 -8.97 -34.32 -21.24
N PRO A 1009 -8.95 -35.49 -21.92
CA PRO A 1009 -8.79 -36.77 -21.25
C PRO A 1009 -7.41 -36.90 -20.60
N LYS A 1010 -7.39 -37.35 -19.34
CA LYS A 1010 -6.18 -37.59 -18.55
C LYS A 1010 -6.29 -38.89 -17.78
N VAL A 1011 -5.37 -39.82 -18.03
CA VAL A 1011 -5.27 -41.08 -17.28
C VAL A 1011 -4.10 -40.98 -16.33
N SER A 1012 -4.33 -41.24 -15.04
CA SER A 1012 -3.29 -41.21 -14.02
C SER A 1012 -3.16 -42.56 -13.33
N TYR A 1013 -1.96 -43.12 -13.31
CA TYR A 1013 -1.63 -44.26 -12.46
C TYR A 1013 -1.13 -43.76 -11.10
N LEU A 1014 -1.90 -44.02 -10.05
CA LEU A 1014 -1.58 -43.73 -8.65
C LEU A 1014 -0.82 -44.93 -8.07
N PHE A 1015 0.51 -44.84 -8.04
CA PHE A 1015 1.36 -45.82 -7.36
C PHE A 1015 1.13 -45.79 -5.84
N SER A 1016 0.78 -44.63 -5.29
CA SER A 1016 0.37 -44.42 -3.90
C SER A 1016 -0.47 -43.15 -3.79
N ALA A 1017 -0.95 -42.81 -2.59
CA ALA A 1017 -1.59 -41.50 -2.33
C ALA A 1017 -0.67 -40.31 -2.65
N ASN A 1018 0.64 -40.57 -2.75
CA ASN A 1018 1.68 -39.59 -2.86
C ASN A 1018 2.43 -39.66 -4.20
N THR A 1019 2.14 -40.63 -5.08
CA THR A 1019 2.89 -40.80 -6.33
C THR A 1019 1.94 -41.12 -7.46
N SER A 1020 1.98 -40.30 -8.51
CA SER A 1020 1.20 -40.50 -9.71
C SER A 1020 1.98 -40.19 -10.97
N VAL A 1021 1.71 -40.94 -12.02
CA VAL A 1021 2.12 -40.61 -13.39
C VAL A 1021 0.85 -40.47 -14.20
N SER A 1022 0.74 -39.39 -14.97
CA SER A 1022 -0.40 -39.13 -15.84
C SER A 1022 0.03 -38.95 -17.28
N LEU A 1023 -0.78 -39.48 -18.19
CA LEU A 1023 -0.75 -39.14 -19.60
C LEU A 1023 -2.01 -38.32 -19.89
N PHE A 1024 -1.86 -37.25 -20.66
CA PHE A 1024 -2.98 -36.43 -21.07
C PHE A 1024 -2.87 -36.08 -22.56
N TYR A 1025 -4.04 -35.95 -23.18
CA TYR A 1025 -4.20 -35.46 -24.52
C TYR A 1025 -5.23 -34.34 -24.48
N GLU A 1026 -4.92 -33.23 -25.14
CA GLU A 1026 -5.76 -32.05 -25.23
C GLU A 1026 -5.99 -31.71 -26.69
N GLN A 1027 -7.26 -31.52 -27.04
CA GLN A 1027 -7.64 -30.94 -28.32
C GLN A 1027 -8.38 -29.64 -28.05
N LYS A 1028 -7.88 -28.54 -28.60
CA LYS A 1028 -8.44 -27.21 -28.45
C LYS A 1028 -8.67 -26.58 -29.82
N SER A 1029 -9.85 -26.06 -30.06
CA SER A 1029 -10.19 -25.32 -31.28
C SER A 1029 -10.58 -23.91 -30.88
N LYS A 1030 -9.92 -22.88 -31.41
CA LYS A 1030 -10.31 -21.46 -31.26
C LYS A 1030 -10.63 -20.87 -32.63
N LYS A 1031 -11.71 -20.10 -32.74
CA LYS A 1031 -12.10 -19.40 -33.97
C LYS A 1031 -12.51 -17.97 -33.66
N ASN A 1032 -11.91 -17.00 -34.35
CA ASN A 1032 -12.38 -15.61 -34.36
C ASN A 1032 -13.55 -15.47 -35.34
N ILE A 1033 -14.66 -14.90 -34.88
CA ILE A 1033 -15.89 -14.75 -35.67
C ILE A 1033 -15.93 -13.39 -36.40
N LEU A 1034 -15.07 -12.44 -36.02
CA LEU A 1034 -14.91 -11.16 -36.70
C LEU A 1034 -14.18 -11.30 -38.06
N THR A 1035 -14.18 -10.22 -38.83
CA THR A 1035 -13.94 -10.11 -40.29
C THR A 1035 -12.73 -10.87 -40.84
N ASP A 1036 -11.64 -11.02 -40.08
CA ASP A 1036 -10.39 -11.66 -40.54
C ASP A 1036 -10.28 -13.17 -40.19
N GLY A 1037 -11.22 -13.69 -39.39
CA GLY A 1037 -11.51 -15.13 -39.31
C GLY A 1037 -10.39 -16.04 -38.82
N GLU A 1038 -9.47 -15.57 -37.96
CA GLU A 1038 -8.35 -16.38 -37.49
C GLU A 1038 -8.79 -17.68 -36.80
N GLN A 1039 -8.10 -18.78 -37.09
CA GLN A 1039 -8.42 -20.10 -36.56
C GLN A 1039 -7.19 -20.77 -35.97
N LEU A 1040 -7.39 -21.48 -34.86
CA LEU A 1040 -6.38 -22.32 -34.24
C LEU A 1040 -6.96 -23.70 -33.95
N HIS A 1041 -6.40 -24.73 -34.57
CA HIS A 1041 -6.54 -26.11 -34.12
C HIS A 1041 -5.27 -26.52 -33.38
N GLN A 1042 -5.37 -26.62 -32.06
CA GLN A 1042 -4.27 -27.00 -31.19
C GLN A 1042 -4.46 -28.43 -30.71
N GLN A 1043 -3.44 -29.25 -30.94
CA GLN A 1043 -3.32 -30.57 -30.32
C GLN A 1043 -2.16 -30.54 -29.34
N ARG A 1044 -2.39 -30.96 -28.10
CA ARG A 1044 -1.36 -31.06 -27.09
C ARG A 1044 -1.33 -32.46 -26.50
N PHE A 1045 -0.18 -33.10 -26.59
CA PHE A 1045 0.07 -34.39 -25.96
C PHE A 1045 1.13 -34.22 -24.88
N GLY A 1046 0.91 -34.82 -23.71
CA GLY A 1046 1.86 -34.66 -22.62
C GLY A 1046 1.80 -35.74 -21.56
N ALA A 1047 2.86 -35.74 -20.76
CA ALA A 1047 3.03 -36.62 -19.62
C ALA A 1047 3.38 -35.78 -18.39
N SER A 1048 2.78 -36.09 -17.24
CA SER A 1048 3.12 -35.47 -15.97
C SER A 1048 3.43 -36.50 -14.90
N ILE A 1049 4.45 -36.27 -14.09
CA ILE A 1049 4.78 -37.08 -12.91
C ILE A 1049 4.62 -36.21 -11.67
N ASN A 1050 4.01 -36.75 -10.63
CA ASN A 1050 3.97 -36.16 -9.31
C ASN A 1050 4.44 -37.20 -8.29
N TYR A 1051 5.46 -36.89 -7.50
CA TYR A 1051 6.04 -37.80 -6.52
C TYR A 1051 6.29 -37.05 -5.21
N ILE A 1052 5.65 -37.48 -4.12
CA ILE A 1052 5.79 -36.98 -2.76
C ILE A 1052 6.41 -38.10 -1.89
N GLY A 1053 7.72 -38.08 -1.74
CA GLY A 1053 8.46 -39.05 -0.93
C GLY A 1053 8.24 -38.88 0.58
N SER A 1054 8.51 -39.94 1.35
CA SER A 1054 8.37 -39.96 2.83
C SER A 1054 9.30 -38.99 3.58
N LYS A 1055 10.33 -38.47 2.92
CA LYS A 1055 11.30 -37.50 3.47
C LYS A 1055 11.05 -36.06 2.99
N GLN A 1056 9.78 -35.66 2.87
CA GLN A 1056 9.41 -34.28 2.50
C GLN A 1056 10.05 -33.81 1.18
N PHE A 1057 10.10 -34.73 0.21
CA PHE A 1057 10.60 -34.48 -1.13
C PHE A 1057 9.42 -34.55 -2.10
N THR A 1058 9.21 -33.50 -2.89
CA THR A 1058 8.16 -33.41 -3.89
C THR A 1058 8.80 -33.15 -5.26
N LEU A 1059 8.50 -33.99 -6.24
CA LEU A 1059 8.92 -33.81 -7.63
C LEU A 1059 7.69 -33.77 -8.51
N THR A 1060 7.53 -32.68 -9.25
CA THR A 1060 6.50 -32.52 -10.28
C THR A 1060 7.18 -32.26 -11.61
N GLY A 1061 7.04 -33.18 -12.56
CA GLY A 1061 7.53 -33.01 -13.94
C GLY A 1061 6.37 -32.97 -14.90
N GLU A 1062 6.45 -32.17 -15.95
CA GLU A 1062 5.49 -32.12 -17.04
C GLU A 1062 6.21 -31.87 -18.36
N TYR A 1063 5.91 -32.67 -19.38
CA TYR A 1063 6.29 -32.42 -20.77
C TYR A 1063 5.02 -32.29 -21.60
N SER A 1064 4.94 -31.27 -22.43
CA SER A 1064 3.84 -31.04 -23.37
C SER A 1064 4.39 -30.73 -24.75
N TYR A 1065 3.94 -31.48 -25.74
CA TYR A 1065 4.16 -31.20 -27.17
C TYR A 1065 2.88 -30.63 -27.75
N TYR A 1066 2.98 -29.47 -28.40
CA TYR A 1066 1.91 -28.74 -29.04
C TYR A 1066 2.10 -28.74 -30.56
N GLN A 1067 1.04 -29.05 -31.28
CA GLN A 1067 0.90 -28.75 -32.70
C GLN A 1067 -0.16 -27.64 -32.82
N ASN A 1068 0.28 -26.44 -33.17
CA ASN A 1068 -0.58 -25.28 -33.39
C ASN A 1068 -0.81 -25.08 -34.89
N ASP A 1069 -1.93 -25.57 -35.41
CA ASP A 1069 -2.34 -25.27 -36.77
C ASP A 1069 -3.13 -23.95 -36.76
N PHE A 1070 -2.42 -22.84 -37.04
CA PHE A 1070 -2.94 -21.48 -36.97
C PHE A 1070 -3.03 -20.85 -38.36
N THR A 1071 -4.17 -20.24 -38.66
CA THR A 1071 -4.40 -19.46 -39.88
C THR A 1071 -4.82 -18.03 -39.50
N GLY A 1072 -4.15 -17.02 -40.05
CA GLY A 1072 -4.40 -15.61 -39.73
C GLY A 1072 -3.13 -14.76 -39.63
N ASN A 1073 -3.27 -13.48 -39.28
CA ASN A 1073 -2.14 -12.59 -38.98
C ASN A 1073 -1.53 -12.94 -37.61
N THR A 1074 -0.27 -13.36 -37.57
CA THR A 1074 0.42 -13.73 -36.33
C THR A 1074 0.84 -12.53 -35.48
N ASN A 1075 0.93 -11.33 -36.05
CA ASN A 1075 1.22 -10.08 -35.34
C ASN A 1075 -0.08 -9.31 -35.03
N SER A 1076 -0.99 -9.95 -34.29
CA SER A 1076 -2.24 -9.34 -33.84
C SER A 1076 -2.53 -9.68 -32.37
N PRO A 1077 -3.25 -8.82 -31.63
CA PRO A 1077 -3.69 -9.11 -30.27
C PRO A 1077 -4.51 -10.41 -30.17
N VAL A 1078 -5.39 -10.67 -31.14
CA VAL A 1078 -6.20 -11.90 -31.16
C VAL A 1078 -5.35 -13.15 -31.37
N ALA A 1079 -4.36 -13.12 -32.26
CA ALA A 1079 -3.44 -14.24 -32.46
C ALA A 1079 -2.62 -14.54 -31.20
N PHE A 1080 -2.18 -13.50 -30.49
CA PHE A 1080 -1.49 -13.65 -29.21
C PHE A 1080 -2.35 -14.35 -28.15
N GLN A 1081 -3.63 -13.97 -28.03
CA GLN A 1081 -4.60 -14.62 -27.15
C GLN A 1081 -4.94 -16.06 -27.59
N MET A 1082 -4.94 -16.34 -28.89
CA MET A 1082 -5.19 -17.68 -29.42
C MET A 1082 -4.00 -18.61 -29.16
N LEU A 1083 -2.78 -18.16 -29.44
CA LEU A 1083 -1.55 -18.96 -29.34
C LEU A 1083 -0.98 -19.01 -27.91
N GLU A 1084 -1.45 -18.17 -26.99
CA GLU A 1084 -1.00 -18.12 -25.59
C GLU A 1084 0.53 -17.91 -25.47
N GLY A 1085 1.08 -17.09 -26.39
CA GLY A 1085 2.51 -16.79 -26.51
C GLY A 1085 3.37 -17.85 -27.18
N LEU A 1086 2.79 -18.94 -27.68
CA LEU A 1086 3.46 -19.91 -28.54
C LEU A 1086 3.46 -19.44 -30.01
N GLN A 1087 4.21 -20.12 -30.88
CA GLN A 1087 4.21 -19.84 -32.31
C GLN A 1087 3.31 -20.84 -33.06
N PRO A 1088 2.89 -20.52 -34.30
CA PRO A 1088 2.33 -21.53 -35.21
C PRO A 1088 3.31 -22.70 -35.43
N GLY A 1089 2.78 -23.88 -35.73
CA GLY A 1089 3.56 -25.09 -35.95
C GLY A 1089 3.90 -25.85 -34.67
N ARG A 1090 5.09 -26.44 -34.63
CA ARG A 1090 5.52 -27.34 -33.55
C ARG A 1090 6.09 -26.56 -32.38
N ASN A 1091 5.56 -26.82 -31.18
CA ASN A 1091 6.10 -26.24 -29.95
C ASN A 1091 6.27 -27.33 -28.88
N GLY A 1092 7.39 -27.33 -28.18
CA GLY A 1092 7.63 -28.19 -27.03
C GLY A 1092 7.79 -27.35 -25.77
N THR A 1093 7.14 -27.74 -24.67
CA THR A 1093 7.35 -27.14 -23.36
C THR A 1093 7.60 -28.24 -22.34
N TRP A 1094 8.53 -28.02 -21.42
CA TRP A 1094 8.77 -28.93 -20.31
C TRP A 1094 9.06 -28.15 -19.05
N ARG A 1095 8.55 -28.67 -17.93
CA ARG A 1095 8.70 -28.07 -16.63
C ARG A 1095 9.03 -29.12 -15.60
N ILE A 1096 10.02 -28.84 -14.77
CA ILE A 1096 10.41 -29.69 -13.65
C ILE A 1096 10.44 -28.82 -12.39
N LEU A 1097 9.59 -29.14 -11.43
CA LEU A 1097 9.60 -28.56 -10.09
C LEU A 1097 10.06 -29.63 -9.10
N LEU A 1098 11.11 -29.34 -8.35
CA LEU A 1098 11.60 -30.19 -7.27
C LEU A 1098 11.61 -29.37 -5.99
N GLN A 1099 10.83 -29.78 -5.00
CA GLN A 1099 10.85 -29.26 -3.65
C GLN A 1099 11.42 -30.32 -2.71
N LYS A 1100 12.33 -29.94 -1.82
CA LYS A 1100 12.91 -30.84 -0.83
C LYS A 1100 13.12 -30.11 0.48
N ASN A 1101 12.50 -30.59 1.54
CA ASN A 1101 12.83 -30.12 2.88
C ASN A 1101 14.16 -30.77 3.26
N LEU A 1102 15.22 -29.96 3.30
CA LEU A 1102 16.55 -30.38 3.70
C LEU A 1102 16.60 -30.61 5.22
N THR A 1103 15.86 -29.81 5.98
CA THR A 1103 15.69 -29.93 7.43
C THR A 1103 14.26 -29.53 7.82
N LYS A 1104 13.93 -29.56 9.14
CA LYS A 1104 12.65 -29.01 9.64
C LYS A 1104 12.47 -27.50 9.39
N TYR A 1105 13.56 -26.79 9.11
CA TYR A 1105 13.64 -25.34 9.01
C TYR A 1105 14.17 -24.87 7.66
N LEU A 1106 14.40 -25.76 6.68
CA LEU A 1106 15.03 -25.39 5.41
C LEU A 1106 14.48 -26.24 4.26
N ASP A 1107 13.93 -25.56 3.27
CA ASP A 1107 13.41 -26.10 2.03
C ASP A 1107 14.25 -25.63 0.84
N LEU A 1108 14.42 -26.52 -0.13
CA LEU A 1108 15.01 -26.26 -1.43
C LEU A 1108 13.94 -26.40 -2.50
N ASN A 1109 13.75 -25.38 -3.32
CA ASN A 1109 12.88 -25.38 -4.50
C ASN A 1109 13.75 -25.19 -5.75
N LEU A 1110 13.66 -26.11 -6.69
CA LEU A 1110 14.24 -26.01 -8.03
C LEU A 1110 13.07 -25.97 -9.01
N ASN A 1111 13.03 -24.96 -9.88
CA ASN A 1111 12.05 -24.88 -10.95
C ASN A 1111 12.78 -24.63 -12.27
N TYR A 1112 12.68 -25.58 -13.17
CA TYR A 1112 13.23 -25.53 -14.51
C TYR A 1112 12.10 -25.53 -15.53
N LEU A 1113 12.13 -24.56 -16.43
CA LEU A 1113 11.21 -24.42 -17.55
C LEU A 1113 12.05 -24.41 -18.83
N GLY A 1114 11.65 -25.17 -19.83
CA GLY A 1114 12.16 -25.03 -21.18
C GLY A 1114 11.04 -24.97 -22.20
N ARG A 1115 11.26 -24.20 -23.26
CA ARG A 1115 10.36 -24.10 -24.40
C ARG A 1115 11.14 -24.04 -25.71
N GLN A 1116 10.58 -24.62 -26.76
CA GLN A 1116 11.12 -24.58 -28.10
C GLN A 1116 9.98 -24.41 -29.10
N SER A 1117 10.11 -23.47 -30.02
CA SER A 1117 9.22 -23.35 -31.18
C SER A 1117 10.00 -23.73 -32.45
N GLU A 1118 9.29 -24.03 -33.53
CA GLU A 1118 9.86 -24.62 -34.76
C GLU A 1118 11.03 -23.82 -35.36
N ASN A 1119 10.95 -22.48 -35.35
CA ASN A 1119 11.95 -21.59 -35.95
C ASN A 1119 12.76 -20.78 -34.93
N THR A 1120 12.79 -21.19 -33.65
CA THR A 1120 13.50 -20.47 -32.60
C THR A 1120 14.48 -21.35 -31.83
N LYS A 1121 15.52 -20.73 -31.28
CA LYS A 1121 16.42 -21.42 -30.37
C LYS A 1121 15.65 -21.82 -29.12
N THR A 1122 15.95 -23.00 -28.59
CA THR A 1122 15.36 -23.46 -27.34
C THR A 1122 15.66 -22.46 -26.21
N ILE A 1123 14.62 -22.02 -25.51
CA ILE A 1123 14.71 -21.13 -24.36
C ILE A 1123 14.69 -21.98 -23.10
N HIS A 1124 15.65 -21.75 -22.21
CA HIS A 1124 15.78 -22.43 -20.94
C HIS A 1124 15.78 -21.40 -19.82
N THR A 1125 14.97 -21.63 -18.79
CA THR A 1125 14.92 -20.82 -17.58
C THR A 1125 14.95 -21.75 -16.37
N GLY A 1126 16.05 -21.70 -15.61
CA GLY A 1126 16.22 -22.42 -14.36
C GLY A 1126 16.16 -21.46 -13.18
N SER A 1127 15.48 -21.85 -12.12
CA SER A 1127 15.43 -21.11 -10.87
C SER A 1127 15.70 -22.04 -9.69
N VAL A 1128 16.55 -21.59 -8.78
CA VAL A 1128 16.88 -22.27 -7.54
C VAL A 1128 16.53 -21.35 -6.41
N GLN A 1129 15.68 -21.77 -5.48
CA GLN A 1129 15.30 -21.02 -4.28
C GLN A 1129 15.52 -21.87 -3.04
N LEU A 1130 16.27 -21.34 -2.07
CA LEU A 1130 16.34 -21.87 -0.72
C LEU A 1130 15.40 -21.05 0.17
N ARG A 1131 14.62 -21.72 1.01
CA ARG A 1131 13.70 -21.08 1.96
C ARG A 1131 13.91 -21.67 3.35
N ALA A 1132 14.37 -20.87 4.30
CA ALA A 1132 14.38 -21.25 5.70
C ALA A 1132 13.13 -20.76 6.43
N PHE A 1133 12.60 -21.57 7.34
CA PHE A 1133 11.45 -21.28 8.19
C PHE A 1133 11.89 -21.18 9.64
N PHE A 1134 11.25 -20.29 10.39
CA PHE A 1134 11.59 -19.99 11.78
C PHE A 1134 10.44 -20.19 12.73
#